data_AF-A0A660U1V3-F1
#
_entry.id   AF-A0A660U1V3-F1
#
_cell.length_a   1.000
_cell.length_b   1.000
_cell.length_c   1.000
_cell.angle_alpha   90.00
_cell.angle_beta   90.00
_cell.angle_gamma   90.00
#
_symmetry.space_group_name_H-M   'P 1'
#
loop_
_entity.id
_entity.type
_entity.pdbx_description
1 polymer ?
#
loop_
_entity_poly.entity_id
_entity_poly.type
_entity_poly.pdbx_seq_one_letter_code
_entity_poly.pdbx_strand_id
1 'polypeptide(L)'
;MEKSQIQTILEKIRKAKIAVIGDFCLDAYYFLDPELSELSVETGLKTQGVSDFRIGLGGAANVAHNLKAMGVGRVDAFGITGKDMYGREMIRLMKACGIGTGNLLVQDEQWKTNVYSKFYENHREAPRMDIGNNNIPRESVVSEILQNLVSSIDSYNLLIINQQLGNGLHTGSFRRSLADFLGGKCTIPAIVDSRDFNDFYPQTIRKLNEYEGAAILKKPLRDTNAIMSDDQAGETASALFKRWGKTVFLTRGSRGCILADKSGIKSVPGIHTPVKIDTVGAGDSMLAGIAAALSSGCQASIAMELGNIAATVTVQKLFQTGTAGPEEILKQGDNPDYLYNTEKTSLSAERDYYKNSEIEIIEKKPYSRDFKYALFDHDGTISTLREGWEKIMEPMMVESILGDKRTGIDERSFERVSKQVSEYIEKTTGIQTINQMMGLIKIIRDNGYVPEDEILTAVEYKSIFNTRLLNMVRKRVKRIESGNLSPEDYTVKGSISFLKYLRGKEITLFLASGTDEEDVKKEASFMGYASFFNGGIFGSLGNPDEDPKRMVVKKIINDIGRDAAAGIVTFGDGPVELRETKKRGGYCIGLVSDEVKRHGINQAKRKRLVSAGADILIPDFSYTEELEELLFPGVREITHV
;
A
#
# COMPACT_ATOMS: atom_id res chain seq x y z
N MET A 1 -5.76 0.24 12.13
CA MET A 1 -7.15 -0.05 12.52
C MET A 1 -7.33 -1.53 12.84
N GLU A 2 -8.16 -1.90 13.82
CA GLU A 2 -8.55 -3.30 14.06
C GLU A 2 -9.74 -3.69 13.17
N LYS A 3 -9.85 -4.99 12.81
CA LYS A 3 -10.94 -5.51 11.97
C LYS A 3 -12.34 -5.18 12.50
N SER A 4 -12.54 -5.33 13.81
CA SER A 4 -13.81 -5.02 14.50
C SER A 4 -14.23 -3.56 14.33
N GLN A 5 -13.25 -2.65 14.35
CA GLN A 5 -13.46 -1.22 14.14
C GLN A 5 -13.86 -0.95 12.68
N ILE A 6 -13.22 -1.60 11.71
CA ILE A 6 -13.61 -1.48 10.29
C ILE A 6 -15.04 -1.97 10.09
N GLN A 7 -15.39 -3.15 10.64
CA GLN A 7 -16.76 -3.69 10.58
C GLN A 7 -17.78 -2.70 11.15
N THR A 8 -17.50 -2.13 12.33
CA THR A 8 -18.35 -1.13 12.97
C THR A 8 -18.57 0.09 12.07
N ILE A 9 -17.52 0.57 11.39
CA ILE A 9 -17.65 1.72 10.48
C ILE A 9 -18.50 1.33 9.27
N LEU A 10 -18.21 0.19 8.62
CA LEU A 10 -18.94 -0.30 7.47
C LEU A 10 -20.43 -0.54 7.76
N GLU A 11 -20.79 -0.92 8.99
CA GLU A 11 -22.17 -1.01 9.42
C GLU A 11 -22.84 0.36 9.59
N LYS A 12 -22.13 1.33 10.21
CA LYS A 12 -22.67 2.67 10.42
C LYS A 12 -22.89 3.43 9.12
N ILE A 13 -21.98 3.33 8.15
CA ILE A 13 -22.10 4.06 6.88
C ILE A 13 -23.31 3.61 6.04
N ARG A 14 -23.86 2.42 6.27
CA ARG A 14 -25.12 1.98 5.64
C ARG A 14 -26.31 2.89 5.96
N LYS A 15 -26.25 3.64 7.06
CA LYS A 15 -27.26 4.64 7.45
C LYS A 15 -26.84 6.08 7.10
N ALA A 16 -25.59 6.28 6.68
CA ALA A 16 -25.08 7.59 6.34
C ALA A 16 -25.68 8.11 5.03
N LYS A 17 -25.83 9.43 4.97
CA LYS A 17 -26.38 10.18 3.84
C LYS A 17 -25.37 11.25 3.46
N ILE A 18 -24.84 11.21 2.24
CA ILE A 18 -23.79 12.13 1.78
C ILE A 18 -24.28 12.86 0.54
N ALA A 19 -24.14 14.19 0.55
CA ALA A 19 -24.35 15.02 -0.63
C ALA A 19 -23.02 15.24 -1.34
N VAL A 20 -22.98 15.07 -2.66
CA VAL A 20 -21.81 15.36 -3.50
C VAL A 20 -22.17 16.48 -4.46
N ILE A 21 -21.56 17.64 -4.27
CA ILE A 21 -21.72 18.80 -5.16
C ILE A 21 -20.42 19.05 -5.91
N GLY A 22 -20.49 19.22 -7.23
CA GLY A 22 -19.27 19.40 -8.01
C GLY A 22 -19.37 19.17 -9.50
N ASP A 23 -18.20 18.93 -10.10
CA ASP A 23 -18.04 18.65 -11.53
C ASP A 23 -18.15 17.14 -11.81
N PHE A 24 -19.30 16.72 -12.34
CA PHE A 24 -19.56 15.33 -12.73
C PHE A 24 -19.05 15.07 -14.16
N CYS A 25 -18.27 13.99 -14.33
CA CYS A 25 -17.64 13.63 -15.59
C CYS A 25 -17.83 12.14 -15.92
N LEU A 26 -17.61 11.78 -17.18
CA LEU A 26 -17.33 10.40 -17.60
C LEU A 26 -15.85 10.25 -17.98
N ASP A 27 -15.31 9.07 -17.69
CA ASP A 27 -14.03 8.62 -18.24
C ASP A 27 -14.30 7.65 -19.39
N ALA A 28 -13.91 8.00 -20.61
CA ALA A 28 -14.05 7.16 -21.79
C ALA A 28 -12.68 6.59 -22.18
N TYR A 29 -12.52 5.28 -22.03
CA TYR A 29 -11.28 4.56 -22.28
C TYR A 29 -11.31 3.94 -23.68
N TYR A 30 -10.32 4.30 -24.51
CA TYR A 30 -10.11 3.76 -25.84
C TYR A 30 -8.81 2.97 -25.84
N PHE A 31 -8.88 1.66 -26.05
CA PHE A 31 -7.69 0.82 -26.19
C PHE A 31 -7.33 0.73 -27.67
N LEU A 32 -6.21 1.34 -28.05
CA LEU A 32 -5.76 1.46 -29.42
C LEU A 32 -4.94 0.24 -29.82
N ASP A 33 -5.22 -0.26 -31.02
CA ASP A 33 -4.47 -1.34 -31.66
C ASP A 33 -4.00 -0.88 -33.05
N PRO A 34 -2.69 -0.64 -33.23
CA PRO A 34 -2.13 -0.28 -34.52
C PRO A 34 -2.34 -1.31 -35.62
N GLU A 35 -2.59 -2.58 -35.30
CA GLU A 35 -2.86 -3.64 -36.29
C GLU A 35 -4.26 -3.49 -36.92
N LEU A 36 -5.18 -2.82 -36.22
CA LEU A 36 -6.51 -2.47 -36.72
C LEU A 36 -6.53 -1.15 -37.51
N SER A 37 -5.36 -0.53 -37.74
CA SER A 37 -5.25 0.74 -38.47
C SER A 37 -5.40 0.53 -39.98
N GLU A 38 -6.25 1.34 -40.60
CA GLU A 38 -6.51 1.39 -42.03
C GLU A 38 -6.14 2.77 -42.61
N LEU A 39 -6.00 2.88 -43.93
CA LEU A 39 -5.87 4.18 -44.60
C LEU A 39 -7.27 4.72 -44.93
N SER A 40 -7.59 5.92 -44.45
CA SER A 40 -8.81 6.64 -44.87
C SER A 40 -8.76 6.91 -46.36
N VAL A 41 -9.78 6.44 -47.09
CA VAL A 41 -9.88 6.60 -48.54
C VAL A 41 -9.97 8.08 -48.93
N GLU A 42 -10.59 8.92 -48.09
CA GLU A 42 -10.82 10.34 -48.36
C GLU A 42 -9.59 11.22 -48.11
N THR A 43 -8.77 10.88 -47.12
CA THR A 43 -7.69 11.76 -46.64
C THR A 43 -6.29 11.15 -46.79
N GLY A 44 -6.18 9.84 -46.98
CA GLY A 44 -4.92 9.11 -46.97
C GLY A 44 -4.26 9.00 -45.59
N LEU A 45 -4.91 9.50 -44.53
CA LEU A 45 -4.41 9.41 -43.16
C LEU A 45 -4.71 8.03 -42.55
N LYS A 46 -3.84 7.57 -41.65
CA LYS A 46 -4.06 6.35 -40.88
C LYS A 46 -5.17 6.54 -39.85
N THR A 47 -6.09 5.58 -39.76
CA THR A 47 -7.10 5.50 -38.70
C THR A 47 -6.47 5.02 -37.40
N GLN A 48 -7.03 5.42 -36.27
CA GLN A 48 -6.73 4.83 -34.97
C GLN A 48 -7.73 3.70 -34.72
N GLY A 49 -7.28 2.46 -34.89
CA GLY A 49 -8.10 1.28 -34.59
C GLY A 49 -8.32 1.15 -33.09
N VAL A 50 -9.58 1.02 -32.66
CA VAL A 50 -9.96 0.82 -31.26
C VAL A 50 -10.33 -0.65 -31.08
N SER A 51 -9.56 -1.40 -30.30
CA SER A 51 -9.81 -2.81 -30.03
C SER A 51 -10.78 -3.04 -28.87
N ASP A 52 -10.81 -2.13 -27.88
CA ASP A 52 -11.75 -2.15 -26.77
C ASP A 52 -12.15 -0.73 -26.37
N PHE A 53 -13.38 -0.57 -25.88
CA PHE A 53 -13.95 0.71 -25.46
C PHE A 53 -14.74 0.56 -24.17
N ARG A 54 -14.45 1.41 -23.18
CA ARG A 54 -15.13 1.38 -21.87
C ARG A 54 -15.52 2.79 -21.42
N ILE A 55 -16.65 2.89 -20.74
CA ILE A 55 -17.08 4.14 -20.09
C ILE A 55 -17.21 3.89 -18.60
N GLY A 56 -16.58 4.76 -17.82
CA GLY A 56 -16.67 4.80 -16.36
C GLY A 56 -17.14 6.16 -15.84
N LEU A 57 -17.57 6.19 -14.59
CA LEU A 57 -17.85 7.44 -13.87
C LEU A 57 -16.51 8.11 -13.49
N GLY A 58 -16.41 9.42 -13.73
CA GLY A 58 -15.22 10.25 -13.48
C GLY A 58 -15.52 11.48 -12.61
N GLY A 59 -14.49 12.11 -12.06
CA GLY A 59 -14.62 13.31 -11.22
C GLY A 59 -15.57 13.08 -10.02
N ALA A 60 -16.48 14.03 -9.78
CA ALA A 60 -17.46 13.90 -8.69
C ALA A 60 -18.34 12.63 -8.80
N ALA A 61 -18.56 12.12 -10.03
CA ALA A 61 -19.30 10.89 -10.25
C ALA A 61 -18.55 9.66 -9.74
N ASN A 62 -17.22 9.64 -9.87
CA ASN A 62 -16.37 8.56 -9.36
C ASN A 62 -16.33 8.54 -7.82
N VAL A 63 -16.29 9.72 -7.19
CA VAL A 63 -16.39 9.85 -5.73
C VAL A 63 -17.73 9.29 -5.24
N ALA A 64 -18.84 9.67 -5.88
CA ALA A 64 -20.17 9.17 -5.54
C ALA A 64 -20.29 7.65 -5.76
N HIS A 65 -19.67 7.13 -6.82
CA HIS A 65 -19.61 5.69 -7.09
C HIS A 65 -18.86 4.93 -5.99
N ASN A 66 -17.70 5.42 -5.58
CA ASN A 66 -16.91 4.84 -4.51
C ASN A 66 -17.67 4.81 -3.17
N LEU A 67 -18.39 5.88 -2.83
CA LEU A 67 -19.25 5.92 -1.63
C LEU A 67 -20.33 4.83 -1.67
N LYS A 68 -21.04 4.70 -2.81
CA LYS A 68 -22.08 3.68 -2.97
C LYS A 68 -21.50 2.26 -2.92
N ALA A 69 -20.40 2.00 -3.60
CA ALA A 69 -19.72 0.71 -3.60
C ALA A 69 -19.25 0.31 -2.20
N MET A 70 -18.76 1.28 -1.40
CA MET A 70 -18.37 1.08 0.00
C MET A 70 -19.56 0.75 0.93
N GLY A 71 -20.79 0.98 0.48
CA GLY A 71 -22.01 0.66 1.22
C GLY A 71 -22.68 1.85 1.90
N VAL A 72 -22.37 3.10 1.51
CA VAL A 72 -23.07 4.28 2.02
C VAL A 72 -24.56 4.22 1.66
N GLY A 73 -25.42 4.47 2.64
CA GLY A 73 -26.88 4.35 2.51
C GLY A 73 -27.46 5.21 1.39
N ARG A 74 -27.27 6.54 1.48
CA ARG A 74 -27.76 7.51 0.49
C ARG A 74 -26.61 8.38 0.00
N VAL A 75 -26.49 8.51 -1.32
CA VAL A 75 -25.53 9.40 -1.98
C VAL A 75 -26.26 10.14 -3.07
N ASP A 76 -26.34 11.47 -2.97
CA ASP A 76 -27.05 12.30 -3.95
C ASP A 76 -26.11 13.30 -4.62
N ALA A 77 -26.28 13.44 -5.93
CA ALA A 77 -25.46 14.26 -6.81
C ALA A 77 -26.11 15.62 -7.07
N PHE A 78 -25.32 16.68 -6.93
CA PHE A 78 -25.69 18.08 -7.19
C PHE A 78 -24.72 18.67 -8.22
N GLY A 79 -25.19 18.92 -9.45
CA GLY A 79 -24.30 19.38 -10.52
C GLY A 79 -25.03 19.60 -11.84
N ILE A 80 -24.26 19.82 -12.91
CA ILE A 80 -24.77 20.10 -14.24
C ILE A 80 -24.36 18.97 -15.19
N THR A 81 -25.27 18.56 -16.07
CA THR A 81 -24.98 17.64 -17.19
C THR A 81 -25.61 18.15 -18.49
N GLY A 82 -25.15 17.64 -19.63
CA GLY A 82 -25.69 18.01 -20.94
C GLY A 82 -26.90 17.15 -21.34
N LYS A 83 -27.63 17.60 -22.36
CA LYS A 83 -28.72 16.81 -23.00
C LYS A 83 -28.20 15.76 -24.00
N ASP A 84 -26.88 15.67 -24.16
CA ASP A 84 -26.20 14.76 -25.09
C ASP A 84 -26.23 13.28 -24.65
N MET A 85 -25.67 12.41 -25.49
CA MET A 85 -25.62 10.96 -25.22
C MET A 85 -24.81 10.63 -23.97
N TYR A 86 -23.75 11.39 -23.68
CA TYR A 86 -22.90 11.18 -22.51
C TYR A 86 -23.64 11.55 -21.22
N GLY A 87 -24.48 12.59 -21.23
CA GLY A 87 -25.29 12.97 -20.08
C GLY A 87 -26.31 11.90 -19.72
N ARG A 88 -26.97 11.33 -20.75
CA ARG A 88 -27.87 10.18 -20.56
C ARG A 88 -27.14 8.96 -20.02
N GLU A 89 -25.96 8.66 -20.54
CA GLU A 89 -25.16 7.52 -20.10
C GLU A 89 -24.65 7.69 -18.65
N MET A 90 -24.19 8.89 -18.29
CA MET A 90 -23.77 9.21 -16.93
C MET A 90 -24.92 9.03 -15.94
N ILE A 91 -26.11 9.55 -16.25
CA ILE A 91 -27.30 9.35 -15.41
C ILE A 91 -27.65 7.86 -15.29
N ARG A 92 -27.57 7.09 -16.39
CA ARG A 92 -27.85 5.64 -16.39
C ARG A 92 -26.89 4.89 -15.47
N LEU A 93 -25.58 5.14 -15.60
CA LEU A 93 -24.54 4.53 -14.77
C LEU A 93 -24.70 4.90 -13.30
N MET A 94 -24.94 6.18 -13.00
CA MET A 94 -25.14 6.64 -11.62
C MET A 94 -26.36 5.99 -10.97
N LYS A 95 -27.49 5.90 -11.69
CA LYS A 95 -28.69 5.21 -11.20
C LYS A 95 -28.47 3.72 -10.99
N ALA A 96 -27.73 3.05 -11.88
CA ALA A 96 -27.38 1.64 -11.74
C ALA A 96 -26.59 1.36 -10.46
N CYS A 97 -25.76 2.32 -10.02
CA CYS A 97 -25.03 2.24 -8.74
C CYS A 97 -25.84 2.72 -7.52
N GLY A 98 -27.10 3.13 -7.70
CA GLY A 98 -27.95 3.64 -6.63
C GLY A 98 -27.59 5.04 -6.13
N ILE A 99 -26.99 5.87 -6.99
CA ILE A 99 -26.73 7.29 -6.72
C ILE A 99 -27.98 8.10 -7.12
N GLY A 100 -28.44 8.99 -6.24
CA GLY A 100 -29.55 9.90 -6.52
C GLY A 100 -29.14 11.00 -7.49
N THR A 101 -29.73 11.01 -8.68
CA THR A 101 -29.41 11.98 -9.76
C THR A 101 -30.41 13.14 -9.83
N GLY A 102 -31.29 13.31 -8.84
CA GLY A 102 -32.40 14.26 -8.89
C GLY A 102 -31.96 15.73 -8.96
N ASN A 103 -30.76 16.06 -8.47
CA ASN A 103 -30.19 17.41 -8.49
C ASN A 103 -29.04 17.56 -9.50
N LEU A 104 -28.95 16.62 -10.45
CA LEU A 104 -28.07 16.74 -11.61
C LEU A 104 -28.86 17.40 -12.74
N LEU A 105 -28.82 18.74 -12.79
CA LEU A 105 -29.65 19.52 -13.70
C LEU A 105 -29.10 19.45 -15.13
N VAL A 106 -30.01 19.30 -16.10
CA VAL A 106 -29.65 19.24 -17.52
C VAL A 106 -29.63 20.65 -18.09
N GLN A 107 -28.51 21.05 -18.67
CA GLN A 107 -28.39 22.27 -19.47
C GLN A 107 -28.20 21.88 -20.95
N ASP A 108 -28.99 22.48 -21.82
CA ASP A 108 -29.04 22.16 -23.26
C ASP A 108 -28.23 23.12 -24.13
N GLU A 109 -28.03 24.36 -23.67
CA GLU A 109 -27.25 25.38 -24.38
C GLU A 109 -25.87 25.58 -23.75
N GLN A 110 -24.84 25.73 -24.59
CA GLN A 110 -23.46 26.04 -24.16
C GLN A 110 -22.88 25.07 -23.11
N TRP A 111 -23.47 23.87 -23.02
CA TRP A 111 -23.04 22.83 -22.10
C TRP A 111 -23.04 21.48 -22.80
N LYS A 112 -21.88 20.82 -22.78
CA LYS A 112 -21.70 19.41 -23.15
C LYS A 112 -21.36 18.65 -21.88
N THR A 113 -21.86 17.44 -21.72
CA THR A 113 -21.46 16.58 -20.60
C THR A 113 -19.94 16.42 -20.60
N ASN A 114 -19.33 16.56 -19.42
CA ASN A 114 -17.88 16.50 -19.31
C ASN A 114 -17.40 15.06 -19.52
N VAL A 115 -16.45 14.88 -20.44
CA VAL A 115 -15.87 13.56 -20.75
C VAL A 115 -14.36 13.69 -20.86
N TYR A 116 -13.62 12.84 -20.16
CA TYR A 116 -12.19 12.65 -20.35
C TYR A 116 -11.97 11.42 -21.23
N SER A 117 -11.60 11.63 -22.50
CA SER A 117 -11.31 10.55 -23.44
C SER A 117 -9.84 10.15 -23.30
N LYS A 118 -9.59 8.97 -22.73
CA LYS A 118 -8.27 8.43 -22.40
C LYS A 118 -7.91 7.35 -23.41
N PHE A 119 -6.85 7.58 -24.18
CA PHE A 119 -6.38 6.64 -25.18
C PHE A 119 -5.23 5.82 -24.60
N TYR A 120 -5.27 4.50 -24.77
CA TYR A 120 -4.23 3.59 -24.30
C TYR A 120 -3.60 2.88 -25.47
N GLU A 121 -2.29 2.99 -25.61
CA GLU A 121 -1.48 2.28 -26.59
C GLU A 121 -0.37 1.53 -25.84
N ASN A 122 -0.19 0.23 -26.11
CA ASN A 122 0.82 -0.59 -25.42
C ASN A 122 0.77 -0.48 -23.87
N HIS A 123 -0.45 -0.44 -23.31
CA HIS A 123 -0.72 -0.24 -21.88
C HIS A 123 -0.21 1.08 -21.28
N ARG A 124 0.05 2.09 -22.11
CA ARG A 124 0.40 3.45 -21.68
C ARG A 124 -0.69 4.43 -22.10
N GLU A 125 -1.03 5.34 -21.20
CA GLU A 125 -1.98 6.40 -21.48
C GLU A 125 -1.32 7.47 -22.38
N ALA A 126 -1.97 7.77 -23.50
CA ALA A 126 -1.63 8.86 -24.41
C ALA A 126 -2.38 10.16 -24.01
N PRO A 127 -2.01 11.32 -24.57
CA PRO A 127 -2.70 12.58 -24.28
C PRO A 127 -4.21 12.47 -24.49
N ARG A 128 -4.97 12.96 -23.51
CA ARG A 128 -6.43 12.88 -23.49
C ARG A 128 -7.11 13.89 -24.40
N MET A 129 -8.33 13.56 -24.83
CA MET A 129 -9.26 14.49 -25.47
C MET A 129 -10.44 14.79 -24.55
N ASP A 130 -10.58 16.05 -24.15
CA ASP A 130 -11.61 16.47 -23.20
C ASP A 130 -12.82 17.09 -23.91
N ILE A 131 -14.03 16.68 -23.51
CA ILE A 131 -15.30 17.31 -23.90
C ILE A 131 -15.81 18.14 -22.72
N GLY A 132 -16.32 19.35 -23.00
CA GLY A 132 -16.95 20.22 -21.99
C GLY A 132 -15.99 21.19 -21.28
N ASN A 133 -14.70 21.18 -21.62
CA ASN A 133 -13.69 22.09 -21.04
C ASN A 133 -13.96 23.60 -21.31
N ASN A 134 -14.79 23.92 -22.30
CA ASN A 134 -15.21 25.28 -22.65
C ASN A 134 -16.68 25.56 -22.34
N ASN A 135 -17.32 24.74 -21.49
CA ASN A 135 -18.70 24.92 -21.08
C ASN A 135 -18.92 26.27 -20.39
N ILE A 136 -20.13 26.82 -20.53
CA ILE A 136 -20.55 28.03 -19.83
C ILE A 136 -21.80 27.72 -19.01
N PRO A 137 -21.71 27.65 -17.67
CA PRO A 137 -22.87 27.37 -16.84
C PRO A 137 -23.85 28.55 -16.86
N ARG A 138 -25.15 28.26 -16.96
CA ARG A 138 -26.21 29.27 -16.84
C ARG A 138 -26.43 29.59 -15.35
N GLU A 139 -26.33 30.86 -14.98
CA GLU A 139 -26.44 31.30 -13.58
C GLU A 139 -27.76 30.87 -12.90
N SER A 140 -28.86 30.75 -13.66
CA SER A 140 -30.12 30.23 -13.12
C SER A 140 -30.02 28.76 -12.71
N VAL A 141 -29.35 27.93 -13.51
CA VAL A 141 -29.13 26.49 -13.23
C VAL A 141 -28.21 26.33 -12.01
N VAL A 142 -27.12 27.10 -11.97
CA VAL A 142 -26.18 27.12 -10.84
C VAL A 142 -26.89 27.52 -9.54
N SER A 143 -27.73 28.55 -9.60
CA SER A 143 -28.50 29.05 -8.46
C SER A 143 -29.52 28.03 -7.97
N GLU A 144 -30.20 27.33 -8.89
CA GLU A 144 -31.16 26.26 -8.57
C GLU A 144 -30.47 25.07 -7.89
N ILE A 145 -29.31 24.63 -8.38
CA ILE A 145 -28.53 23.55 -7.75
C ILE A 145 -28.17 23.92 -6.31
N LEU A 146 -27.68 25.15 -6.09
CA LEU A 146 -27.34 25.63 -4.76
C LEU A 146 -28.58 25.72 -3.86
N GLN A 147 -29.71 26.20 -4.37
CA GLN A 147 -30.96 26.27 -3.62
C GLN A 147 -31.46 24.88 -3.21
N ASN A 148 -31.38 23.91 -4.12
CA ASN A 148 -31.74 22.52 -3.85
C ASN A 148 -30.84 21.90 -2.78
N LEU A 149 -29.53 22.18 -2.83
CA LEU A 149 -28.59 21.76 -1.78
C LEU A 149 -28.95 22.39 -0.44
N VAL A 150 -29.06 23.72 -0.38
CA VAL A 150 -29.34 24.47 0.86
C VAL A 150 -30.65 24.00 1.50
N SER A 151 -31.69 23.76 0.70
CA SER A 151 -33.01 23.35 1.21
C SER A 151 -33.04 21.91 1.72
N SER A 152 -32.07 21.07 1.35
CA SER A 152 -32.03 19.65 1.70
C SER A 152 -30.84 19.25 2.58
N ILE A 153 -29.97 20.20 2.92
CA ILE A 153 -28.69 19.97 3.60
C ILE A 153 -28.84 19.20 4.92
N ASP A 154 -29.86 19.52 5.72
CA ASP A 154 -30.12 18.91 7.02
C ASP A 154 -30.54 17.43 6.91
N SER A 155 -30.85 16.95 5.71
CA SER A 155 -31.14 15.54 5.45
C SER A 155 -29.88 14.69 5.24
N TYR A 156 -28.69 15.31 5.19
CA TYR A 156 -27.41 14.64 5.01
C TYR A 156 -26.56 14.71 6.28
N ASN A 157 -25.52 13.88 6.34
CA ASN A 157 -24.55 13.86 7.45
C ASN A 157 -23.24 14.57 7.08
N LEU A 158 -22.93 14.67 5.78
CA LEU A 158 -21.70 15.29 5.28
C LEU A 158 -21.89 15.78 3.84
N LEU A 159 -21.25 16.91 3.51
CA LEU A 159 -21.17 17.48 2.17
C LEU A 159 -19.77 17.28 1.58
N ILE A 160 -19.69 16.74 0.37
CA ILE A 160 -18.47 16.72 -0.44
C ILE A 160 -18.57 17.81 -1.51
N ILE A 161 -17.53 18.65 -1.59
CA ILE A 161 -17.37 19.68 -2.62
C ILE A 161 -16.21 19.23 -3.52
N ASN A 162 -16.50 18.90 -4.77
CA ASN A 162 -15.52 18.37 -5.71
C ASN A 162 -15.38 19.28 -6.94
N GLN A 163 -14.21 19.88 -7.12
CA GLN A 163 -13.93 20.73 -8.28
C GLN A 163 -12.80 20.16 -9.13
N GLN A 164 -13.09 19.92 -10.41
CA GLN A 164 -12.16 19.33 -11.39
C GLN A 164 -11.88 20.25 -12.58
N LEU A 165 -12.82 21.13 -12.90
CA LEU A 165 -12.81 21.90 -14.15
C LEU A 165 -12.61 23.39 -13.89
N GLY A 166 -11.86 24.06 -14.76
CA GLY A 166 -11.74 25.53 -14.75
C GLY A 166 -13.06 26.21 -15.10
N ASN A 167 -13.79 25.64 -16.08
CA ASN A 167 -15.13 26.07 -16.49
C ASN A 167 -16.15 24.98 -16.11
N GLY A 168 -16.69 25.08 -14.89
CA GLY A 168 -17.60 24.08 -14.31
C GLY A 168 -18.65 24.72 -13.41
N LEU A 169 -19.14 23.97 -12.43
CA LEU A 169 -20.14 24.48 -11.46
C LEU A 169 -19.61 25.65 -10.61
N HIS A 170 -18.30 25.70 -10.42
CA HIS A 170 -17.61 26.58 -9.48
C HIS A 170 -17.43 28.03 -9.99
N THR A 171 -18.48 28.66 -10.53
CA THR A 171 -18.47 30.07 -10.95
C THR A 171 -18.17 31.02 -9.77
N GLY A 172 -17.78 32.26 -10.06
CA GLY A 172 -17.52 33.25 -9.02
C GLY A 172 -18.71 33.51 -8.09
N SER A 173 -19.93 33.55 -8.63
CA SER A 173 -21.18 33.71 -7.87
C SER A 173 -21.47 32.47 -7.01
N PHE A 174 -21.31 31.27 -7.57
CA PHE A 174 -21.47 30.01 -6.85
C PHE A 174 -20.50 29.89 -5.69
N ARG A 175 -19.21 30.15 -5.93
CA ARG A 175 -18.16 30.06 -4.89
C ARG A 175 -18.47 30.96 -3.70
N ARG A 176 -18.85 32.22 -3.94
CA ARG A 176 -19.24 33.16 -2.87
C ARG A 176 -20.45 32.67 -2.11
N SER A 177 -21.52 32.33 -2.82
CA SER A 177 -22.79 31.92 -2.19
C SER A 177 -22.65 30.63 -1.38
N LEU A 178 -21.88 29.65 -1.90
CA LEU A 178 -21.59 28.42 -1.17
C LEU A 178 -20.69 28.69 0.04
N ALA A 179 -19.66 29.54 -0.09
CA ALA A 179 -18.80 29.90 1.05
C ALA A 179 -19.57 30.61 2.17
N ASP A 180 -20.46 31.55 1.82
CA ASP A 180 -21.33 32.25 2.78
C ASP A 180 -22.28 31.27 3.47
N PHE A 181 -22.86 30.34 2.71
CA PHE A 181 -23.70 29.28 3.28
C PHE A 181 -22.92 28.40 4.26
N LEU A 182 -21.72 27.94 3.88
CA LEU A 182 -20.83 27.11 4.71
C LEU A 182 -20.38 27.81 5.99
N GLY A 183 -20.18 29.14 5.95
CA GLY A 183 -19.78 29.94 7.11
C GLY A 183 -20.92 30.41 8.01
N GLY A 184 -22.16 30.25 7.57
CA GLY A 184 -23.35 30.68 8.32
C GLY A 184 -24.29 29.53 8.63
N LYS A 185 -25.09 29.14 7.64
CA LYS A 185 -26.29 28.30 7.81
C LYS A 185 -26.03 26.79 7.69
N CYS A 186 -24.86 26.37 7.20
CA CYS A 186 -24.56 24.95 7.05
C CYS A 186 -24.40 24.28 8.42
N THR A 187 -25.20 23.24 8.67
CA THR A 187 -25.26 22.52 9.94
C THR A 187 -24.37 21.27 9.98
N ILE A 188 -23.86 20.84 8.83
CA ILE A 188 -23.11 19.59 8.67
C ILE A 188 -21.66 19.85 8.26
N PRO A 189 -20.72 18.93 8.56
CA PRO A 189 -19.35 19.04 8.07
C PRO A 189 -19.29 18.98 6.55
N ALA A 190 -18.38 19.77 5.97
CA ALA A 190 -18.08 19.77 4.55
C ALA A 190 -16.60 19.45 4.31
N ILE A 191 -16.32 18.59 3.33
CA ILE A 191 -14.97 18.29 2.83
C ILE A 191 -14.83 18.78 1.40
N VAL A 192 -13.74 19.47 1.10
CA VAL A 192 -13.41 19.92 -0.26
C VAL A 192 -12.21 19.16 -0.82
N ASP A 193 -12.34 18.76 -2.08
CA ASP A 193 -11.27 18.30 -2.96
C ASP A 193 -11.36 19.15 -4.23
N SER A 194 -10.46 20.12 -4.35
CA SER A 194 -10.48 21.14 -5.40
C SER A 194 -9.09 21.31 -5.96
N ARG A 195 -8.98 21.48 -7.28
CA ARG A 195 -7.71 21.78 -7.95
C ARG A 195 -7.31 23.24 -7.76
N ASP A 196 -8.27 24.15 -7.93
CA ASP A 196 -7.96 25.59 -8.10
C ASP A 196 -8.49 26.50 -6.98
N PHE A 197 -9.50 26.06 -6.23
CA PHE A 197 -10.32 26.94 -5.38
C PHE A 197 -10.32 26.56 -3.90
N ASN A 198 -9.28 25.87 -3.42
CA ASN A 198 -9.15 25.47 -2.01
C ASN A 198 -9.32 26.65 -1.03
N ASP A 199 -8.80 27.83 -1.33
CA ASP A 199 -8.90 29.01 -0.45
C ASP A 199 -10.30 29.65 -0.41
N PHE A 200 -11.17 29.37 -1.39
CA PHE A 200 -12.53 29.93 -1.43
C PHE A 200 -13.50 29.25 -0.44
N TYR A 201 -13.11 28.13 0.15
CA TYR A 201 -13.95 27.35 1.05
C TYR A 201 -13.37 27.26 2.47
N PRO A 202 -13.13 28.40 3.17
CA PRO A 202 -12.35 28.43 4.42
C PRO A 202 -12.92 27.52 5.52
N GLN A 203 -14.24 27.33 5.56
CA GLN A 203 -14.93 26.59 6.64
C GLN A 203 -14.97 25.07 6.46
N THR A 204 -14.16 24.51 5.55
CA THR A 204 -14.22 23.10 5.15
C THR A 204 -12.99 22.30 5.59
N ILE A 205 -13.20 21.01 5.81
CA ILE A 205 -12.15 20.00 5.85
C ILE A 205 -11.55 19.91 4.44
N ARG A 206 -10.25 19.65 4.32
CA ARG A 206 -9.58 19.55 3.02
C ARG A 206 -8.90 18.23 2.83
N LYS A 207 -9.04 17.66 1.64
CA LYS A 207 -8.15 16.63 1.13
C LYS A 207 -7.44 17.19 -0.09
N LEU A 208 -6.13 17.05 -0.13
CA LEU A 208 -5.27 17.46 -1.24
C LEU A 208 -4.03 16.59 -1.28
N ASN A 209 -3.37 16.51 -2.42
CA ASN A 209 -2.09 15.82 -2.50
C ASN A 209 -0.93 16.74 -2.02
N GLU A 210 0.21 16.14 -1.71
CA GLU A 210 1.38 16.88 -1.18
C GLU A 210 1.91 17.97 -2.13
N TYR A 211 1.78 17.77 -3.44
CA TYR A 211 2.17 18.74 -4.46
C TYR A 211 1.21 19.93 -4.53
N GLU A 212 -0.10 19.67 -4.52
CA GLU A 212 -1.15 20.68 -4.41
C GLU A 212 -0.98 21.51 -3.13
N GLY A 213 -0.69 20.85 -2.01
CA GLY A 213 -0.45 21.50 -0.72
C GLY A 213 0.77 22.42 -0.72
N ALA A 214 1.90 21.94 -1.26
CA ALA A 214 3.10 22.76 -1.40
C ALA A 214 2.89 23.97 -2.33
N ALA A 215 2.16 23.77 -3.43
CA ALA A 215 1.85 24.84 -4.38
C ALA A 215 1.02 25.96 -3.75
N ILE A 216 0.03 25.64 -2.92
CA ILE A 216 -0.77 26.63 -2.17
C ILE A 216 0.10 27.49 -1.24
N LEU A 217 1.09 26.87 -0.59
CA LEU A 217 2.02 27.57 0.29
C LEU A 217 3.10 28.37 -0.47
N LYS A 218 3.09 28.35 -1.82
CA LYS A 218 4.11 28.96 -2.68
C LYS A 218 5.53 28.50 -2.30
N LYS A 219 5.66 27.27 -1.79
CA LYS A 219 6.95 26.60 -1.59
C LYS A 219 7.21 25.79 -2.87
N PRO A 220 7.91 26.32 -3.88
CA PRO A 220 8.24 25.51 -5.05
C PRO A 220 9.06 24.31 -4.58
N LEU A 221 8.62 23.11 -4.94
CA LEU A 221 9.54 21.98 -4.94
C LEU A 221 10.61 22.32 -5.97
N ARG A 222 11.86 22.44 -5.51
CA ARG A 222 12.99 22.89 -6.34
C ARG A 222 13.25 21.97 -7.56
N ASP A 223 12.65 20.78 -7.56
CA ASP A 223 12.65 19.82 -8.65
C ASP A 223 11.28 19.13 -8.69
N THR A 224 10.68 19.00 -9.88
CA THR A 224 9.39 18.33 -10.07
C THR A 224 9.47 16.82 -9.82
N ASN A 225 10.69 16.26 -9.77
CA ASN A 225 10.96 14.88 -9.38
C ASN A 225 11.39 14.71 -7.92
N ALA A 226 11.47 15.79 -7.12
CA ALA A 226 11.87 15.67 -5.73
C ALA A 226 10.77 15.01 -4.88
N ILE A 227 11.16 13.94 -4.19
CA ILE A 227 10.33 13.24 -3.21
C ILE A 227 10.32 14.07 -1.91
N MET A 228 9.16 14.58 -1.51
CA MET A 228 9.00 15.34 -0.25
C MET A 228 9.16 14.43 0.96
N SER A 229 10.08 14.74 1.90
CA SER A 229 10.29 13.92 3.10
C SER A 229 9.07 13.92 4.03
N ASP A 230 9.02 12.97 4.98
CA ASP A 230 7.95 12.89 5.99
C ASP A 230 7.86 14.18 6.82
N ASP A 231 9.01 14.74 7.23
CA ASP A 231 9.07 16.00 7.98
C ASP A 231 8.54 17.18 7.14
N GLN A 232 8.97 17.29 5.88
CA GLN A 232 8.51 18.35 4.97
C GLN A 232 6.99 18.25 4.71
N ALA A 233 6.48 17.04 4.57
CA ALA A 233 5.05 16.80 4.38
C ALA A 233 4.27 17.12 5.67
N GLY A 234 4.81 16.79 6.84
CA GLY A 234 4.27 17.18 8.14
C GLY A 234 4.23 18.70 8.32
N GLU A 235 5.31 19.41 8.01
CA GLU A 235 5.36 20.87 8.02
C GLU A 235 4.36 21.50 7.05
N THR A 236 4.23 20.94 5.85
CA THR A 236 3.26 21.38 4.84
C THR A 236 1.83 21.23 5.38
N ALA A 237 1.47 20.06 5.90
CA ALA A 237 0.15 19.82 6.49
C ALA A 237 -0.12 20.76 7.68
N SER A 238 0.87 20.98 8.55
CA SER A 238 0.79 21.91 9.69
C SER A 238 0.56 23.36 9.26
N ALA A 239 1.31 23.83 8.26
CA ALA A 239 1.16 25.18 7.72
C ALA A 239 -0.22 25.38 7.06
N LEU A 240 -0.71 24.38 6.33
CA LEU A 240 -2.06 24.39 5.75
C LEU A 240 -3.16 24.39 6.82
N PHE A 241 -3.01 23.58 7.88
CA PHE A 241 -3.91 23.60 9.03
C PHE A 241 -3.93 24.99 9.69
N LYS A 242 -2.77 25.62 9.89
CA LYS A 242 -2.69 27.01 10.41
C LYS A 242 -3.34 28.03 9.48
N ARG A 243 -3.21 27.87 8.16
CA ARG A 243 -3.82 28.76 7.16
C ARG A 243 -5.34 28.77 7.23
N TRP A 244 -5.96 27.60 7.38
CA TRP A 244 -7.41 27.46 7.26
C TRP A 244 -8.13 27.25 8.60
N GLY A 245 -7.42 26.85 9.67
CA GLY A 245 -8.02 26.52 10.96
C GLY A 245 -8.94 25.30 10.93
N LYS A 246 -8.83 24.45 9.89
CA LYS A 246 -9.64 23.26 9.66
C LYS A 246 -8.77 22.06 9.33
N THR A 247 -9.28 20.87 9.59
CA THR A 247 -8.61 19.60 9.34
C THR A 247 -8.12 19.48 7.89
N VAL A 248 -6.87 19.02 7.72
CA VAL A 248 -6.22 18.79 6.44
C VAL A 248 -5.77 17.34 6.33
N PHE A 249 -6.15 16.67 5.25
CA PHE A 249 -5.65 15.37 4.81
C PHE A 249 -4.73 15.59 3.61
N LEU A 250 -3.44 15.37 3.79
CA LEU A 250 -2.40 15.51 2.77
C LEU A 250 -2.00 14.12 2.25
N THR A 251 -2.45 13.76 1.05
CA THR A 251 -2.21 12.45 0.45
C THR A 251 -0.85 12.39 -0.24
N ARG A 252 -0.12 11.28 -0.10
CA ARG A 252 1.29 11.13 -0.53
C ARG A 252 1.51 9.92 -1.45
N GLY A 253 0.49 9.58 -2.25
CA GLY A 253 0.52 8.43 -3.15
C GLY A 253 0.79 7.12 -2.40
N SER A 254 1.77 6.35 -2.85
CA SER A 254 2.19 5.07 -2.24
C SER A 254 2.75 5.20 -0.82
N ARG A 255 2.88 6.43 -0.29
CA ARG A 255 3.41 6.74 1.04
C ARG A 255 2.32 7.02 2.07
N GLY A 256 1.06 6.91 1.66
CA GLY A 256 -0.10 7.03 2.54
C GLY A 256 -0.57 8.48 2.70
N CYS A 257 -0.83 8.89 3.94
CA CYS A 257 -1.46 10.19 4.22
C CYS A 257 -0.90 10.83 5.49
N ILE A 258 -0.88 12.16 5.51
CA ILE A 258 -0.69 12.96 6.72
C ILE A 258 -2.00 13.68 7.05
N LEU A 259 -2.36 13.67 8.32
CA LEU A 259 -3.47 14.40 8.91
C LEU A 259 -2.90 15.52 9.77
N ALA A 260 -3.38 16.75 9.56
CA ALA A 260 -3.19 17.86 10.49
C ALA A 260 -4.55 18.34 10.99
N ASP A 261 -4.74 18.28 12.30
CA ASP A 261 -5.94 18.79 12.98
C ASP A 261 -5.58 19.42 14.34
N LYS A 262 -6.60 19.76 15.14
CA LYS A 262 -6.43 20.34 16.47
C LYS A 262 -5.64 19.47 17.46
N SER A 263 -5.54 18.17 17.21
CA SER A 263 -4.76 17.23 18.03
C SER A 263 -3.29 17.13 17.60
N GLY A 264 -2.91 17.82 16.52
CA GLY A 264 -1.56 17.83 15.98
C GLY A 264 -1.47 17.12 14.63
N ILE A 265 -0.28 16.59 14.34
CA ILE A 265 0.03 15.89 13.09
C ILE A 265 0.01 14.39 13.37
N LYS A 266 -0.66 13.63 12.50
CA LYS A 266 -0.63 12.16 12.48
C LYS A 266 -0.35 11.70 11.06
N SER A 267 0.20 10.50 10.90
CA SER A 267 0.40 9.89 9.59
C SER A 267 -0.15 8.47 9.58
N VAL A 268 -0.58 8.02 8.40
CA VAL A 268 -0.77 6.60 8.10
C VAL A 268 0.17 6.25 6.96
N PRO A 269 1.00 5.19 7.10
CA PRO A 269 1.88 4.77 6.02
C PRO A 269 1.08 4.23 4.83
N GLY A 270 1.69 4.23 3.65
CA GLY A 270 1.11 3.55 2.49
C GLY A 270 1.03 2.05 2.72
N ILE A 271 0.22 1.35 1.93
CA ILE A 271 0.05 -0.10 2.06
C ILE A 271 0.63 -0.77 0.82
N HIS A 272 1.52 -1.74 1.04
CA HIS A 272 2.15 -2.53 0.00
C HIS A 272 1.11 -3.38 -0.71
N THR A 273 1.22 -3.39 -2.03
CA THR A 273 0.36 -4.17 -2.92
C THR A 273 1.27 -4.93 -3.88
N PRO A 274 1.30 -6.28 -3.83
CA PRO A 274 2.21 -7.08 -4.65
C PRO A 274 1.71 -7.27 -6.10
N VAL A 275 0.50 -6.81 -6.41
CA VAL A 275 -0.08 -6.87 -7.76
C VAL A 275 0.24 -5.61 -8.55
N LYS A 276 0.11 -5.67 -9.89
CA LYS A 276 0.14 -4.46 -10.73
C LYS A 276 -0.91 -3.49 -10.21
N ILE A 277 -0.57 -2.21 -10.21
CA ILE A 277 -1.45 -1.13 -9.75
C ILE A 277 -1.78 -0.15 -10.87
N ASP A 278 -2.94 0.48 -10.74
CA ASP A 278 -3.39 1.63 -11.51
C ASP A 278 -3.77 2.74 -10.51
N THR A 279 -3.05 3.86 -10.52
CA THR A 279 -3.25 4.94 -9.53
C THR A 279 -4.44 5.83 -9.87
N VAL A 280 -5.07 5.64 -11.02
CA VAL A 280 -6.24 6.41 -11.45
C VAL A 280 -7.39 6.22 -10.45
N GLY A 281 -7.94 7.33 -9.95
CA GLY A 281 -9.06 7.31 -9.00
C GLY A 281 -8.68 6.95 -7.55
N ALA A 282 -7.40 6.77 -7.23
CA ALA A 282 -6.94 6.54 -5.85
C ALA A 282 -7.32 7.71 -4.93
N GLY A 283 -7.16 8.95 -5.42
CA GLY A 283 -7.54 10.17 -4.69
C GLY A 283 -9.04 10.26 -4.40
N ASP A 284 -9.88 9.89 -5.37
CA ASP A 284 -11.35 9.88 -5.22
C ASP A 284 -11.80 8.80 -4.23
N SER A 285 -11.18 7.63 -4.28
CA SER A 285 -11.46 6.51 -3.37
C SER A 285 -11.06 6.86 -1.93
N MET A 286 -9.94 7.55 -1.79
CA MET A 286 -9.48 8.05 -0.49
C MET A 286 -10.44 9.11 0.07
N LEU A 287 -10.86 10.06 -0.77
CA LEU A 287 -11.86 11.06 -0.40
C LEU A 287 -13.16 10.39 0.03
N ALA A 288 -13.64 9.40 -0.73
CA ALA A 288 -14.85 8.64 -0.41
C ALA A 288 -14.72 7.91 0.94
N GLY A 289 -13.60 7.23 1.21
CA GLY A 289 -13.37 6.55 2.49
C GLY A 289 -13.29 7.51 3.68
N ILE A 290 -12.62 8.65 3.51
CA ILE A 290 -12.57 9.71 4.53
C ILE A 290 -13.98 10.23 4.80
N ALA A 291 -14.72 10.60 3.75
CA ALA A 291 -16.07 11.14 3.85
C ALA A 291 -17.05 10.13 4.47
N ALA A 292 -16.98 8.86 4.08
CA ALA A 292 -17.81 7.80 4.64
C ALA A 292 -17.57 7.66 6.15
N ALA A 293 -16.32 7.53 6.60
CA ALA A 293 -16.00 7.45 8.02
C ALA A 293 -16.44 8.70 8.80
N LEU A 294 -16.13 9.91 8.30
CA LEU A 294 -16.54 11.16 8.95
C LEU A 294 -18.06 11.30 9.05
N SER A 295 -18.81 10.89 8.02
CA SER A 295 -20.28 10.93 8.02
C SER A 295 -20.91 10.03 9.09
N SER A 296 -20.16 9.02 9.57
CA SER A 296 -20.56 8.13 10.66
C SER A 296 -20.12 8.60 12.06
N GLY A 297 -19.54 9.81 12.16
CA GLY A 297 -19.06 10.40 13.41
C GLY A 297 -17.68 9.93 13.86
N CYS A 298 -16.90 9.28 12.99
CA CYS A 298 -15.54 8.87 13.31
C CYS A 298 -14.59 10.07 13.43
N GLN A 299 -13.52 9.89 14.22
CA GLN A 299 -12.43 10.86 14.29
C GLN A 299 -11.67 10.91 12.95
N ALA A 300 -11.05 12.07 12.66
CA ALA A 300 -10.30 12.28 11.42
C ALA A 300 -9.17 11.26 11.22
N SER A 301 -8.48 10.84 12.29
CA SER A 301 -7.44 9.80 12.21
C SER A 301 -7.98 8.45 11.71
N ILE A 302 -9.15 8.03 12.20
CA ILE A 302 -9.82 6.81 11.75
C ILE A 302 -10.31 6.97 10.30
N ALA A 303 -10.81 8.14 9.94
CA ALA A 303 -11.21 8.43 8.56
C ALA A 303 -10.02 8.39 7.59
N MET A 304 -8.86 8.89 8.00
CA MET A 304 -7.60 8.81 7.23
C MET A 304 -7.22 7.36 6.95
N GLU A 305 -7.27 6.50 7.99
CA GLU A 305 -6.94 5.08 7.86
C GLU A 305 -7.92 4.36 6.91
N LEU A 306 -9.23 4.59 7.02
CA LEU A 306 -10.22 3.98 6.11
C LEU A 306 -10.02 4.46 4.67
N GLY A 307 -9.78 5.75 4.47
CA GLY A 307 -9.47 6.31 3.15
C GLY A 307 -8.22 5.67 2.53
N ASN A 308 -7.17 5.45 3.32
CA ASN A 308 -5.95 4.80 2.86
C ASN A 308 -6.18 3.33 2.46
N ILE A 309 -7.01 2.60 3.20
CA ILE A 309 -7.41 1.22 2.85
C ILE A 309 -8.23 1.23 1.56
N ALA A 310 -9.23 2.10 1.46
CA ALA A 310 -10.09 2.20 0.27
C ALA A 310 -9.28 2.53 -0.99
N ALA A 311 -8.37 3.49 -0.92
CA ALA A 311 -7.44 3.80 -2.02
C ALA A 311 -6.59 2.60 -2.40
N THR A 312 -6.08 1.86 -1.42
CA THR A 312 -5.26 0.66 -1.65
C THR A 312 -6.04 -0.45 -2.38
N VAL A 313 -7.31 -0.64 -2.05
CA VAL A 313 -8.19 -1.58 -2.77
C VAL A 313 -8.41 -1.12 -4.21
N THR A 314 -8.73 0.16 -4.40
CA THR A 314 -9.00 0.72 -5.74
C THR A 314 -7.79 0.60 -6.65
N VAL A 315 -6.58 0.90 -6.18
CA VAL A 315 -5.40 0.86 -7.07
C VAL A 315 -5.05 -0.53 -7.57
N GLN A 316 -5.61 -1.60 -6.99
CA GLN A 316 -5.46 -2.97 -7.47
C GLN A 316 -6.34 -3.27 -8.71
N LYS A 317 -7.25 -2.36 -9.07
CA LYS A 317 -8.20 -2.51 -10.17
C LYS A 317 -7.64 -1.85 -11.43
N LEU A 318 -7.05 -2.68 -12.30
CA LEU A 318 -6.37 -2.22 -13.50
C LEU A 318 -7.32 -1.71 -14.59
N PHE A 319 -6.94 -0.62 -15.26
CA PHE A 319 -7.59 -0.11 -16.49
C PHE A 319 -9.06 0.26 -16.31
N GLN A 320 -9.44 0.72 -15.12
CA GLN A 320 -10.80 1.19 -14.82
C GLN A 320 -10.79 2.12 -13.61
N THR A 321 -11.82 2.95 -13.46
CA THR A 321 -12.09 3.62 -12.18
C THR A 321 -12.59 2.59 -11.17
N GLY A 322 -11.64 2.04 -10.41
CA GLY A 322 -11.92 1.06 -9.37
C GLY A 322 -12.84 1.60 -8.26
N THR A 323 -13.48 0.68 -7.55
CA THR A 323 -14.19 0.98 -6.31
C THR A 323 -13.67 0.10 -5.17
N ALA A 324 -14.00 0.41 -3.93
CA ALA A 324 -13.68 -0.44 -2.78
C ALA A 324 -14.94 -0.91 -2.06
N GLY A 325 -15.27 -2.20 -2.17
CA GLY A 325 -16.41 -2.81 -1.49
C GLY A 325 -16.13 -3.15 -0.02
N PRO A 326 -17.16 -3.37 0.82
CA PRO A 326 -17.00 -3.70 2.25
C PRO A 326 -16.09 -4.89 2.51
N GLU A 327 -16.25 -5.98 1.75
CA GLU A 327 -15.45 -7.20 1.93
C GLU A 327 -13.98 -6.99 1.54
N GLU A 328 -13.74 -6.26 0.44
CA GLU A 328 -12.39 -5.91 -0.01
C GLU A 328 -11.68 -5.02 1.02
N ILE A 329 -12.39 -4.03 1.56
CA ILE A 329 -11.90 -3.14 2.63
C ILE A 329 -11.59 -3.93 3.90
N LEU A 330 -12.47 -4.86 4.31
CA LEU A 330 -12.24 -5.71 5.47
C LEU A 330 -11.01 -6.59 5.28
N LYS A 331 -10.88 -7.22 4.10
CA LYS A 331 -9.73 -8.07 3.78
C LYS A 331 -8.43 -7.28 3.77
N GLN A 332 -8.42 -6.11 3.13
CA GLN A 332 -7.22 -5.26 3.04
C GLN A 332 -6.85 -4.62 4.39
N GLY A 333 -7.86 -4.24 5.18
CA GLY A 333 -7.68 -3.52 6.43
C GLY A 333 -7.49 -4.40 7.66
N ASP A 334 -7.81 -5.70 7.59
CA ASP A 334 -7.57 -6.64 8.70
C ASP A 334 -6.09 -6.70 9.07
N ASN A 335 -5.19 -6.78 8.08
CA ASN A 335 -3.75 -6.88 8.30
C ASN A 335 -2.92 -6.23 7.19
N PRO A 336 -2.94 -4.88 7.08
CA PRO A 336 -2.28 -4.16 6.00
C PRO A 336 -0.75 -4.28 6.08
N ASP A 337 -0.11 -4.50 4.94
CA ASP A 337 1.36 -4.53 4.84
C ASP A 337 1.90 -3.13 4.64
N TYR A 338 2.01 -2.36 5.73
CA TYR A 338 2.47 -0.99 5.67
C TYR A 338 3.88 -0.84 5.05
N LEU A 339 4.06 0.27 4.34
CA LEU A 339 5.31 0.74 3.75
C LEU A 339 5.84 1.92 4.57
N TYR A 340 7.02 1.76 5.15
CA TYR A 340 7.68 2.77 5.99
C TYR A 340 8.91 3.33 5.28
N ASN A 341 9.32 4.56 5.60
CA ASN A 341 10.60 5.16 5.16
C ASN A 341 10.89 5.06 3.65
N THR A 342 9.84 5.04 2.81
CA THR A 342 9.95 4.80 1.36
C THR A 342 10.82 5.83 0.64
N GLU A 343 10.87 7.06 1.13
CA GLU A 343 11.72 8.15 0.66
C GLU A 343 13.21 7.85 0.80
N LYS A 344 13.60 7.01 1.78
CA LYS A 344 14.99 6.58 2.01
C LYS A 344 15.41 5.39 1.16
N THR A 345 14.48 4.84 0.37
CA THR A 345 14.76 3.70 -0.52
C THR A 345 15.42 4.09 -1.84
N SER A 346 15.42 5.38 -2.18
CA SER A 346 16.10 5.88 -3.39
C SER A 346 17.60 5.63 -3.32
N LEU A 347 18.22 5.31 -4.47
CA LEU A 347 19.68 5.22 -4.59
C LEU A 347 20.36 6.57 -4.35
N SER A 348 19.65 7.67 -4.60
CA SER A 348 20.13 9.04 -4.37
C SER A 348 19.94 9.55 -2.94
N ALA A 349 19.30 8.77 -2.06
CA ALA A 349 19.09 9.19 -0.68
C ALA A 349 20.42 9.21 0.08
N GLU A 350 20.67 10.27 0.84
CA GLU A 350 21.77 10.32 1.79
C GLU A 350 21.63 9.20 2.82
N ARG A 351 22.77 8.61 3.20
CA ARG A 351 22.83 7.48 4.15
C ARG A 351 23.56 7.94 5.39
N ASP A 352 22.89 7.79 6.53
CA ASP A 352 23.49 8.02 7.84
C ASP A 352 24.12 6.71 8.33
N TYR A 353 25.42 6.70 8.60
CA TYR A 353 26.09 5.56 9.23
C TYR A 353 26.45 5.86 10.68
N TYR A 354 26.36 4.86 11.55
CA TYR A 354 26.72 5.02 12.95
C TYR A 354 28.24 4.99 13.12
N LYS A 355 28.83 6.11 13.56
CA LYS A 355 30.28 6.25 13.76
C LYS A 355 31.06 5.79 12.51
N ASN A 356 32.09 4.96 12.69
CA ASN A 356 32.88 4.36 11.62
C ASN A 356 32.45 2.91 11.30
N SER A 357 31.18 2.57 11.56
CA SER A 357 30.64 1.25 11.30
C SER A 357 29.88 1.18 9.98
N GLU A 358 29.56 -0.04 9.53
CA GLU A 358 28.65 -0.28 8.40
C GLU A 358 27.18 -0.34 8.83
N ILE A 359 26.86 0.06 10.08
CA ILE A 359 25.48 0.15 10.56
C ILE A 359 24.83 1.40 9.97
N GLU A 360 23.81 1.21 9.15
CA GLU A 360 23.03 2.30 8.56
C GLU A 360 21.86 2.68 9.47
N ILE A 361 21.75 3.97 9.82
CA ILE A 361 20.65 4.53 10.59
C ILE A 361 19.54 4.97 9.64
N ILE A 362 18.37 4.33 9.74
CA ILE A 362 17.19 4.70 8.95
C ILE A 362 16.34 5.70 9.74
N GLU A 363 16.04 5.41 11.00
CA GLU A 363 15.26 6.30 11.86
C GLU A 363 16.07 6.71 13.10
N LYS A 364 16.29 8.02 13.27
CA LYS A 364 16.91 8.61 14.46
C LYS A 364 15.87 8.69 15.58
N LYS A 365 15.51 7.57 16.19
CA LYS A 365 14.63 7.52 17.37
C LYS A 365 15.43 7.66 18.67
N PRO A 366 14.85 8.21 19.75
CA PRO A 366 15.51 8.21 21.05
C PRO A 366 15.84 6.77 21.47
N TYR A 367 17.13 6.52 21.66
CA TYR A 367 17.75 5.22 21.92
C TYR A 367 17.44 4.66 23.33
N SER A 368 16.67 5.37 24.15
CA SER A 368 16.33 4.92 25.51
C SER A 368 15.07 4.04 25.49
N ARG A 369 15.21 2.81 25.02
CA ARG A 369 14.18 1.77 25.19
C ARG A 369 14.71 0.68 26.11
N ASP A 370 13.94 0.35 27.14
CA ASP A 370 14.22 -0.78 28.02
C ASP A 370 13.81 -2.08 27.29
N PHE A 371 14.68 -2.57 26.40
CA PHE A 371 14.41 -3.80 25.65
C PHE A 371 14.52 -5.01 26.57
N LYS A 372 13.40 -5.73 26.75
CA LYS A 372 13.33 -6.96 27.55
C LYS A 372 13.27 -8.23 26.71
N TYR A 373 12.93 -8.06 25.44
CA TYR A 373 12.67 -9.15 24.51
C TYR A 373 13.38 -8.90 23.19
N ALA A 374 13.98 -9.95 22.63
CA ALA A 374 14.50 -9.95 21.28
C ALA A 374 13.88 -11.07 20.47
N LEU A 375 13.36 -10.72 19.29
CA LEU A 375 12.82 -11.66 18.32
C LEU A 375 13.83 -11.79 17.17
N PHE A 376 14.22 -13.01 16.85
CA PHE A 376 15.07 -13.30 15.71
C PHE A 376 14.28 -14.07 14.67
N ASP A 377 14.36 -13.63 13.42
CA ASP A 377 14.11 -14.55 12.31
C ASP A 377 15.22 -15.61 12.26
N HIS A 378 14.90 -16.78 11.73
CA HIS A 378 15.83 -17.91 11.68
C HIS A 378 16.65 -17.91 10.40
N ASP A 379 15.99 -18.09 9.27
CA ASP A 379 16.59 -18.20 7.95
C ASP A 379 17.14 -16.84 7.49
N GLY A 380 18.36 -16.81 6.93
CA GLY A 380 19.00 -15.58 6.45
C GLY A 380 19.44 -14.59 7.54
N THR A 381 19.02 -14.82 8.78
CA THR A 381 19.30 -13.97 9.95
C THR A 381 20.29 -14.64 10.92
N ILE A 382 20.01 -15.86 11.37
CA ILE A 382 20.96 -16.65 12.18
C ILE A 382 21.59 -17.74 11.33
N SER A 383 20.78 -18.48 10.57
CA SER A 383 21.23 -19.62 9.76
C SER A 383 21.10 -19.38 8.27
N THR A 384 22.10 -19.84 7.51
CA THR A 384 22.08 -19.89 6.04
C THR A 384 21.97 -21.32 5.53
N LEU A 385 21.54 -22.29 6.35
CA LEU A 385 21.36 -23.69 5.94
C LEU A 385 20.45 -23.82 4.72
N ARG A 386 19.48 -22.92 4.57
CA ARG A 386 18.52 -22.89 3.45
C ARG A 386 18.90 -21.96 2.31
N GLU A 387 20.06 -21.31 2.36
CA GLU A 387 20.57 -20.46 1.27
C GLU A 387 20.57 -21.23 -0.07
N GLY A 388 20.25 -20.52 -1.15
CA GLY A 388 20.15 -21.10 -2.49
C GLY A 388 18.82 -21.80 -2.77
N TRP A 389 17.77 -21.48 -2.01
CA TRP A 389 16.42 -22.00 -2.19
C TRP A 389 15.84 -21.68 -3.57
N GLU A 390 16.28 -20.59 -4.21
CA GLU A 390 15.87 -20.21 -5.56
C GLU A 390 16.25 -21.29 -6.58
N LYS A 391 17.42 -21.91 -6.41
CA LYS A 391 17.90 -23.03 -7.25
C LYS A 391 17.07 -24.30 -7.08
N ILE A 392 16.18 -24.32 -6.09
CA ILE A 392 15.20 -25.38 -5.87
C ILE A 392 13.83 -24.96 -6.41
N MET A 393 13.43 -23.71 -6.15
CA MET A 393 12.12 -23.18 -6.54
C MET A 393 11.99 -23.01 -8.04
N GLU A 394 12.98 -22.41 -8.70
CA GLU A 394 12.94 -22.13 -10.13
C GLU A 394 12.77 -23.41 -10.97
N PRO A 395 13.61 -24.46 -10.81
CA PRO A 395 13.39 -25.71 -11.53
C PRO A 395 12.05 -26.36 -11.20
N MET A 396 11.59 -26.30 -9.94
CA MET A 396 10.30 -26.86 -9.55
C MET A 396 9.13 -26.15 -10.23
N MET A 397 9.16 -24.82 -10.30
CA MET A 397 8.13 -24.02 -10.96
C MET A 397 8.12 -24.25 -12.46
N VAL A 398 9.28 -24.25 -13.12
CA VAL A 398 9.39 -24.56 -14.55
C VAL A 398 8.84 -25.97 -14.83
N GLU A 399 9.21 -26.96 -14.02
CA GLU A 399 8.66 -28.32 -14.13
C GLU A 399 7.13 -28.36 -13.97
N SER A 400 6.60 -27.59 -13.02
CA SER A 400 5.16 -27.53 -12.75
C SER A 400 4.39 -26.82 -13.86
N ILE A 401 4.98 -25.82 -14.53
CA ILE A 401 4.37 -25.10 -15.67
C ILE A 401 4.38 -25.94 -16.93
N LEU A 402 5.44 -26.71 -17.15
CA LEU A 402 5.59 -27.51 -18.37
C LEU A 402 4.91 -28.87 -18.29
N GLY A 403 4.72 -29.43 -17.09
CA GLY A 403 4.15 -30.76 -16.89
C GLY A 403 4.82 -31.83 -17.77
N ASP A 404 4.00 -32.70 -18.36
CA ASP A 404 4.46 -33.77 -19.26
C ASP A 404 5.06 -33.25 -20.58
N LYS A 405 4.78 -32.00 -20.97
CA LYS A 405 5.32 -31.38 -22.19
C LYS A 405 6.79 -30.99 -22.08
N ARG A 406 7.40 -31.13 -20.90
CA ARG A 406 8.82 -30.85 -20.68
C ARG A 406 9.71 -31.62 -21.66
N THR A 407 9.41 -32.89 -21.92
CA THR A 407 10.12 -33.70 -22.91
C THR A 407 9.53 -33.47 -24.29
N GLY A 408 9.97 -32.41 -24.98
CA GLY A 408 9.56 -32.11 -26.36
C GLY A 408 9.18 -30.66 -26.64
N ILE A 409 9.28 -29.76 -25.66
CA ILE A 409 9.11 -28.32 -25.86
C ILE A 409 10.28 -27.72 -26.65
N ASP A 410 10.00 -26.72 -27.49
CA ASP A 410 11.04 -25.98 -28.21
C ASP A 410 11.82 -25.04 -27.28
N GLU A 411 13.06 -24.72 -27.69
CA GLU A 411 14.00 -23.92 -26.90
C GLU A 411 13.46 -22.51 -26.58
N ARG A 412 12.77 -21.85 -27.53
CA ARG A 412 12.22 -20.50 -27.30
C ARG A 412 11.11 -20.52 -26.27
N SER A 413 10.22 -21.51 -26.31
CA SER A 413 9.15 -21.65 -25.34
C SER A 413 9.71 -21.97 -23.94
N PHE A 414 10.74 -22.81 -23.86
CA PHE A 414 11.43 -23.10 -22.59
C PHE A 414 12.10 -21.86 -21.99
N GLU A 415 12.83 -21.08 -22.82
CA GLU A 415 13.45 -19.83 -22.39
C GLU A 415 12.42 -18.81 -21.91
N ARG A 416 11.28 -18.70 -22.60
CA ARG A 416 10.18 -17.81 -22.23
C ARG A 416 9.62 -18.16 -20.84
N VAL A 417 9.33 -19.44 -20.60
CA VAL A 417 8.81 -19.92 -19.30
C VAL A 417 9.86 -19.72 -18.21
N SER A 418 11.11 -20.09 -18.46
CA SER A 418 12.19 -19.92 -17.50
C SER A 418 12.35 -18.46 -17.11
N LYS A 419 12.42 -17.54 -18.09
CA LYS A 419 12.48 -16.09 -17.82
C LYS A 419 11.28 -15.58 -17.04
N GLN A 420 10.07 -16.03 -17.38
CA GLN A 420 8.85 -15.67 -16.64
C GLN A 420 8.93 -16.11 -15.18
N VAL A 421 9.44 -17.32 -14.91
CA VAL A 421 9.64 -17.86 -13.56
C VAL A 421 10.71 -17.07 -12.82
N SER A 422 11.88 -16.80 -13.40
CA SER A 422 12.95 -16.05 -12.73
C SER A 422 12.48 -14.64 -12.36
N GLU A 423 11.81 -13.94 -13.29
CA GLU A 423 11.22 -12.61 -13.01
C GLU A 423 10.13 -12.68 -11.95
N TYR A 424 9.33 -13.76 -11.92
CA TYR A 424 8.30 -13.95 -10.91
C TYR A 424 8.91 -14.19 -9.53
N ILE A 425 9.92 -15.06 -9.42
CA ILE A 425 10.65 -15.30 -8.18
C ILE A 425 11.26 -13.98 -7.69
N GLU A 426 11.97 -13.24 -8.54
CA GLU A 426 12.56 -11.95 -8.17
C GLU A 426 11.52 -10.96 -7.62
N LYS A 427 10.38 -10.81 -8.31
CA LYS A 427 9.28 -9.93 -7.89
C LYS A 427 8.59 -10.40 -6.60
N THR A 428 8.67 -11.70 -6.31
CA THR A 428 8.04 -12.31 -5.15
C THR A 428 9.03 -12.71 -4.04
N THR A 429 10.31 -12.37 -4.16
CA THR A 429 11.32 -12.67 -3.15
C THR A 429 11.01 -11.92 -1.85
N GLY A 430 10.81 -12.68 -0.77
CA GLY A 430 10.34 -12.16 0.52
C GLY A 430 8.82 -12.08 0.66
N ILE A 431 8.08 -12.50 -0.36
CA ILE A 431 6.68 -12.92 -0.24
C ILE A 431 6.69 -14.39 0.21
N GLN A 432 5.65 -14.80 0.93
CA GLN A 432 5.52 -16.20 1.37
C GLN A 432 5.46 -17.18 0.21
N THR A 433 6.04 -18.35 0.43
CA THR A 433 5.99 -19.48 -0.48
C THR A 433 4.58 -19.87 -0.89
N ILE A 434 3.58 -19.84 0.00
CA ILE A 434 2.19 -20.20 -0.36
C ILE A 434 1.58 -19.23 -1.39
N ASN A 435 1.85 -17.93 -1.25
CA ASN A 435 1.42 -16.91 -2.21
C ASN A 435 2.18 -17.06 -3.53
N GLN A 436 3.46 -17.44 -3.48
CA GLN A 436 4.23 -17.81 -4.66
C GLN A 436 3.60 -19.01 -5.39
N MET A 437 3.10 -20.01 -4.65
CA MET A 437 2.39 -21.15 -5.24
C MET A 437 1.02 -20.76 -5.81
N MET A 438 0.30 -19.83 -5.20
CA MET A 438 -0.94 -19.31 -5.78
C MET A 438 -0.70 -18.56 -7.10
N GLY A 439 0.36 -17.76 -7.18
CA GLY A 439 0.73 -17.13 -8.46
C GLY A 439 1.30 -18.13 -9.46
N LEU A 440 2.00 -19.17 -9.02
CA LEU A 440 2.39 -20.29 -9.88
C LEU A 440 1.17 -20.92 -10.55
N ILE A 441 0.09 -21.21 -9.81
CA ILE A 441 -1.16 -21.73 -10.40
C ILE A 441 -1.69 -20.82 -11.51
N LYS A 442 -1.64 -19.50 -11.29
CA LYS A 442 -2.03 -18.55 -12.33
C LYS A 442 -1.12 -18.63 -13.56
N ILE A 443 0.20 -18.72 -13.36
CA ILE A 443 1.18 -18.85 -14.45
C ILE A 443 0.97 -20.17 -15.23
N ILE A 444 0.64 -21.27 -14.52
CA ILE A 444 0.31 -22.56 -15.13
C ILE A 444 -0.91 -22.39 -16.06
N ARG A 445 -1.99 -21.79 -15.55
CA ARG A 445 -3.21 -21.51 -16.32
C ARG A 445 -2.96 -20.60 -17.52
N ASP A 446 -2.19 -19.53 -17.33
CA ASP A 446 -1.89 -18.55 -18.38
C ASP A 446 -1.05 -19.17 -19.52
N ASN A 447 -0.21 -20.17 -19.23
CA ASN A 447 0.60 -20.87 -20.24
C ASN A 447 -0.15 -22.03 -20.91
N GLY A 448 -1.09 -22.68 -20.22
CA GLY A 448 -2.01 -23.68 -20.79
C GLY A 448 -1.37 -25.03 -21.17
N TYR A 449 -0.19 -25.37 -20.66
CA TYR A 449 0.46 -26.66 -20.95
C TYR A 449 -0.07 -27.83 -20.10
N VAL A 450 -0.66 -27.54 -18.93
CA VAL A 450 -1.17 -28.53 -17.98
C VAL A 450 -2.70 -28.48 -17.98
N PRO A 451 -3.41 -29.61 -18.11
CA PRO A 451 -4.87 -29.69 -17.98
C PRO A 451 -5.37 -29.19 -16.63
N GLU A 452 -6.54 -28.53 -16.58
CA GLU A 452 -7.05 -27.90 -15.34
C GLU A 452 -7.28 -28.91 -14.19
N ASP A 453 -7.60 -30.15 -14.51
CA ASP A 453 -7.80 -31.26 -13.56
C ASP A 453 -6.49 -31.83 -13.00
N GLU A 454 -5.34 -31.51 -13.60
CA GLU A 454 -4.00 -31.91 -13.15
C GLU A 454 -3.27 -30.80 -12.37
N ILE A 455 -3.84 -29.58 -12.34
CA ILE A 455 -3.23 -28.46 -11.60
C ILE A 455 -3.39 -28.69 -10.10
N LEU A 456 -2.24 -28.84 -9.41
CA LEU A 456 -2.23 -29.04 -7.97
C LEU A 456 -2.63 -27.77 -7.20
N THR A 457 -3.05 -27.96 -5.96
CA THR A 457 -3.31 -26.85 -5.04
C THR A 457 -2.01 -26.17 -4.60
N ALA A 458 -2.12 -24.93 -4.11
CA ALA A 458 -0.97 -24.17 -3.64
C ALA A 458 -0.23 -24.88 -2.48
N VAL A 459 -0.97 -25.61 -1.64
CA VAL A 459 -0.44 -26.39 -0.52
C VAL A 459 0.38 -27.58 -1.03
N GLU A 460 -0.09 -28.26 -2.07
CA GLU A 460 0.62 -29.40 -2.67
C GLU A 460 1.92 -28.95 -3.35
N TYR A 461 1.89 -27.87 -4.15
CA TYR A 461 3.13 -27.31 -4.71
C TYR A 461 4.11 -26.85 -3.62
N LYS A 462 3.61 -26.26 -2.54
CA LYS A 462 4.44 -25.89 -1.38
C LYS A 462 5.07 -27.12 -0.73
N SER A 463 4.33 -28.24 -0.63
CA SER A 463 4.86 -29.50 -0.11
C SER A 463 5.99 -30.06 -0.97
N ILE A 464 5.86 -30.00 -2.31
CA ILE A 464 6.91 -30.40 -3.25
C ILE A 464 8.16 -29.55 -3.03
N PHE A 465 8.01 -28.23 -2.96
CA PHE A 465 9.12 -27.32 -2.70
C PHE A 465 9.82 -27.62 -1.37
N ASN A 466 9.05 -27.72 -0.28
CA ASN A 466 9.57 -27.98 1.06
C ASN A 466 10.35 -29.30 1.11
N THR A 467 9.83 -30.35 0.46
CA THR A 467 10.52 -31.65 0.36
C THR A 467 11.88 -31.51 -0.32
N ARG A 468 11.94 -30.79 -1.44
CA ARG A 468 13.21 -30.55 -2.17
C ARG A 468 14.17 -29.68 -1.35
N LEU A 469 13.66 -28.66 -0.66
CA LEU A 469 14.43 -27.77 0.20
C LEU A 469 15.05 -28.52 1.38
N LEU A 470 14.27 -29.34 2.10
CA LEU A 470 14.75 -30.15 3.21
C LEU A 470 15.80 -31.18 2.76
N ASN A 471 15.70 -31.72 1.55
CA ASN A 471 16.73 -32.60 0.99
C ASN A 471 18.07 -31.86 0.77
N MET A 472 18.04 -30.59 0.38
CA MET A 472 19.24 -29.76 0.32
C MET A 472 19.84 -29.55 1.72
N VAL A 473 19.00 -29.22 2.72
CA VAL A 473 19.45 -29.05 4.11
C VAL A 473 20.09 -30.33 4.65
N ARG A 474 19.46 -31.50 4.46
CA ARG A 474 20.00 -32.80 4.87
C ARG A 474 21.38 -33.09 4.26
N LYS A 475 21.61 -32.71 3.00
CA LYS A 475 22.93 -32.86 2.36
C LYS A 475 23.98 -31.96 3.03
N ARG A 476 23.61 -30.74 3.43
CA ARG A 476 24.51 -29.81 4.14
C ARG A 476 24.81 -30.32 5.55
N VAL A 477 23.79 -30.76 6.30
CA VAL A 477 23.93 -31.39 7.62
C VAL A 477 24.89 -32.59 7.58
N LYS A 478 24.76 -33.50 6.61
CA LYS A 478 25.69 -34.63 6.45
C LYS A 478 27.15 -34.22 6.25
N ARG A 479 27.41 -33.09 5.57
CA ARG A 479 28.77 -32.57 5.40
C ARG A 479 29.36 -32.03 6.70
N ILE A 480 28.50 -31.50 7.58
CA ILE A 480 28.89 -31.06 8.91
C ILE A 480 29.18 -32.27 9.80
N GLU A 481 28.28 -33.27 9.80
CA GLU A 481 28.47 -34.52 10.55
C GLU A 481 29.73 -35.28 10.11
N SER A 482 30.08 -35.23 8.82
CA SER A 482 31.29 -35.86 8.30
C SER A 482 32.57 -35.05 8.57
N GLY A 483 32.49 -33.90 9.26
CA GLY A 483 33.62 -33.01 9.55
C GLY A 483 34.18 -32.24 8.34
N ASN A 484 33.49 -32.27 7.19
CA ASN A 484 33.91 -31.54 5.99
C ASN A 484 33.59 -30.04 6.08
N LEU A 485 32.64 -29.67 6.95
CA LEU A 485 32.24 -28.30 7.27
C LEU A 485 31.92 -28.23 8.77
N SER A 486 31.88 -27.02 9.30
CA SER A 486 31.44 -26.72 10.67
C SER A 486 30.04 -26.09 10.66
N PRO A 487 29.32 -26.06 11.80
CA PRO A 487 28.11 -25.26 11.93
C PRO A 487 28.34 -23.77 11.64
N GLU A 488 29.52 -23.24 11.97
CA GLU A 488 29.87 -21.83 11.74
C GLU A 488 29.84 -21.47 10.25
N ASP A 489 30.11 -22.43 9.36
CA ASP A 489 30.02 -22.26 7.91
C ASP A 489 28.59 -21.98 7.40
N TYR A 490 27.56 -22.18 8.23
CA TYR A 490 26.16 -21.91 7.90
C TYR A 490 25.46 -21.00 8.92
N THR A 491 26.23 -20.19 9.64
CA THR A 491 25.71 -19.13 10.51
C THR A 491 26.13 -17.75 10.01
N VAL A 492 25.26 -16.75 10.20
CA VAL A 492 25.62 -15.35 9.91
C VAL A 492 26.73 -14.92 10.87
N LYS A 493 27.73 -14.21 10.35
CA LYS A 493 28.93 -13.84 11.09
C LYS A 493 28.57 -13.10 12.39
N GLY A 494 29.17 -13.54 13.50
CA GLY A 494 28.98 -12.95 14.84
C GLY A 494 27.65 -13.29 15.53
N SER A 495 26.70 -13.94 14.85
CA SER A 495 25.34 -14.17 15.36
C SER A 495 25.32 -14.91 16.71
N ILE A 496 26.08 -16.00 16.83
CA ILE A 496 26.11 -16.82 18.05
C ILE A 496 26.71 -16.06 19.24
N SER A 497 27.79 -15.32 19.00
CA SER A 497 28.41 -14.46 20.02
C SER A 497 27.45 -13.38 20.51
N PHE A 498 26.67 -12.79 19.59
CA PHE A 498 25.68 -11.79 19.93
C PHE A 498 24.48 -12.37 20.70
N LEU A 499 24.00 -13.57 20.36
CA LEU A 499 22.98 -14.27 21.15
C LEU A 499 23.45 -14.51 22.59
N LYS A 500 24.69 -14.95 22.76
CA LYS A 500 25.30 -15.13 24.08
C LYS A 500 25.38 -13.81 24.85
N TYR A 501 25.76 -12.73 24.17
CA TYR A 501 25.80 -11.39 24.76
C TYR A 501 24.43 -10.94 25.28
N LEU A 502 23.36 -11.05 24.47
CA LEU A 502 22.00 -10.65 24.87
C LEU A 502 21.50 -11.48 26.06
N ARG A 503 21.84 -12.78 26.12
CA ARG A 503 21.54 -13.62 27.29
C ARG A 503 22.25 -13.15 28.56
N GLY A 504 23.47 -12.65 28.43
CA GLY A 504 24.21 -12.01 29.54
C GLY A 504 23.56 -10.71 30.04
N LYS A 505 22.73 -10.05 29.23
CA LYS A 505 21.93 -8.87 29.60
C LYS A 505 20.51 -9.24 30.08
N GLU A 506 20.25 -10.52 30.36
CA GLU A 506 18.96 -11.05 30.82
C GLU A 506 17.78 -10.84 29.83
N ILE A 507 18.08 -10.64 28.55
CA ILE A 507 17.05 -10.48 27.52
C ILE A 507 16.45 -11.83 27.19
N THR A 508 15.13 -11.88 27.06
CA THR A 508 14.41 -13.07 26.62
C THR A 508 14.42 -13.16 25.11
N LEU A 509 14.98 -14.25 24.58
CA LEU A 509 15.17 -14.43 23.14
C LEU A 509 14.13 -15.40 22.57
N PHE A 510 13.50 -14.99 21.47
CA PHE A 510 12.56 -15.78 20.68
C PHE A 510 13.13 -16.03 19.29
N LEU A 511 12.90 -17.23 18.76
CA LEU A 511 13.22 -17.57 17.37
C LEU A 511 11.93 -17.82 16.60
N ALA A 512 11.78 -17.19 15.44
CA ALA A 512 10.67 -17.38 14.53
C ALA A 512 11.15 -17.92 13.17
N SER A 513 10.40 -18.83 12.58
CA SER A 513 10.61 -19.28 11.19
C SER A 513 9.27 -19.52 10.50
N GLY A 514 9.29 -19.46 9.16
CA GLY A 514 8.15 -19.84 8.32
C GLY A 514 8.03 -21.35 8.08
N THR A 515 9.00 -22.15 8.53
CA THR A 515 9.01 -23.62 8.41
C THR A 515 8.34 -24.27 9.61
N ASP A 516 7.93 -25.54 9.48
CA ASP A 516 7.50 -26.41 10.57
C ASP A 516 8.36 -26.25 11.83
N GLU A 517 7.69 -26.13 12.98
CA GLU A 517 8.31 -25.85 14.27
C GLU A 517 9.30 -26.94 14.71
N GLU A 518 9.01 -28.21 14.44
CA GLU A 518 9.87 -29.32 14.84
C GLU A 518 11.15 -29.37 14.00
N ASP A 519 11.06 -29.04 12.71
CA ASP A 519 12.24 -28.94 11.84
C ASP A 519 13.18 -27.82 12.29
N VAL A 520 12.63 -26.66 12.63
CA VAL A 520 13.42 -25.50 13.07
C VAL A 520 14.08 -25.76 14.42
N LYS A 521 13.38 -26.40 15.37
CA LYS A 521 13.97 -26.83 16.65
C LYS A 521 15.13 -27.81 16.44
N LYS A 522 14.97 -28.77 15.53
CA LYS A 522 16.04 -29.74 15.19
C LYS A 522 17.23 -29.04 14.55
N GLU A 523 17.00 -28.17 13.59
CA GLU A 523 18.06 -27.38 12.93
C GLU A 523 18.80 -26.51 13.95
N ALA A 524 18.09 -25.75 14.77
CA ALA A 524 18.69 -24.89 15.79
C ALA A 524 19.49 -25.68 16.85
N SER A 525 19.00 -26.87 17.23
CA SER A 525 19.68 -27.73 18.18
C SER A 525 20.96 -28.33 17.58
N PHE A 526 20.87 -28.81 16.34
CA PHE A 526 22.02 -29.33 15.59
C PHE A 526 23.10 -28.27 15.40
N MET A 527 22.71 -27.04 15.11
CA MET A 527 23.62 -25.91 14.92
C MET A 527 24.15 -25.33 16.24
N GLY A 528 23.69 -25.81 17.39
CA GLY A 528 24.26 -25.48 18.70
C GLY A 528 23.77 -24.19 19.35
N TYR A 529 22.69 -23.58 18.85
CA TYR A 529 22.18 -22.29 19.37
C TYR A 529 20.76 -22.33 19.93
N ALA A 530 20.06 -23.47 19.88
CA ALA A 530 18.70 -23.59 20.40
C ALA A 530 18.57 -23.17 21.88
N SER A 531 19.59 -23.46 22.71
CA SER A 531 19.57 -23.18 24.15
C SER A 531 19.56 -21.69 24.51
N PHE A 532 19.91 -20.80 23.57
CA PHE A 532 19.84 -19.36 23.80
C PHE A 532 18.40 -18.84 23.75
N PHE A 533 17.48 -19.51 23.07
CA PHE A 533 16.10 -19.04 22.87
C PHE A 533 15.17 -19.43 24.03
N ASN A 534 15.40 -18.82 25.19
CA ASN A 534 14.63 -19.09 26.42
C ASN A 534 13.16 -18.63 26.37
N GLY A 535 12.79 -17.76 25.41
CA GLY A 535 11.41 -17.42 25.12
C GLY A 535 10.70 -18.45 24.24
N GLY A 536 11.46 -19.33 23.59
CA GLY A 536 10.97 -20.41 22.73
C GLY A 536 11.37 -20.27 21.27
N ILE A 537 11.27 -21.40 20.56
CA ILE A 537 11.49 -21.52 19.12
C ILE A 537 10.16 -21.90 18.49
N PHE A 538 9.70 -21.06 17.56
CA PHE A 538 8.38 -21.15 16.96
C PHE A 538 8.45 -21.25 15.45
N GLY A 539 7.65 -22.14 14.88
CA GLY A 539 7.52 -22.34 13.44
C GLY A 539 6.06 -22.45 13.00
N SER A 540 5.84 -22.67 11.70
CA SER A 540 4.54 -22.86 11.10
C SER A 540 3.81 -24.06 11.73
N LEU A 541 2.56 -23.83 12.17
CA LEU A 541 1.65 -24.88 12.65
C LEU A 541 0.72 -25.43 11.54
N GLY A 542 1.03 -25.18 10.26
CA GLY A 542 0.33 -25.82 9.14
C GLY A 542 -1.03 -25.26 8.73
N ASN A 543 -1.48 -24.09 9.23
CA ASN A 543 -2.70 -23.45 8.73
C ASN A 543 -2.48 -22.91 7.29
N PRO A 544 -3.25 -23.35 6.27
CA PRO A 544 -3.08 -22.89 4.88
C PRO A 544 -3.58 -21.48 4.61
N ASP A 545 -4.54 -20.99 5.40
CA ASP A 545 -5.32 -19.78 5.09
C ASP A 545 -4.68 -18.48 5.59
N GLU A 546 -3.61 -18.56 6.39
CA GLU A 546 -2.91 -17.40 6.95
C GLU A 546 -1.39 -17.54 6.83
N ASP A 547 -0.71 -16.39 6.82
CA ASP A 547 0.75 -16.29 6.72
C ASP A 547 1.45 -17.00 7.88
N PRO A 548 2.17 -18.12 7.65
CA PRO A 548 2.73 -18.91 8.74
C PRO A 548 3.75 -18.17 9.58
N LYS A 549 4.68 -17.43 8.95
CA LYS A 549 5.71 -16.66 9.67
C LYS A 549 5.06 -15.51 10.43
N ARG A 550 4.10 -14.81 9.81
CA ARG A 550 3.36 -13.74 10.47
C ARG A 550 2.57 -14.25 11.67
N MET A 551 1.93 -15.41 11.58
CA MET A 551 1.18 -15.98 12.70
C MET A 551 2.09 -16.32 13.88
N VAL A 552 3.27 -16.87 13.59
CA VAL A 552 4.30 -17.08 14.60
C VAL A 552 4.70 -15.76 15.26
N VAL A 553 5.08 -14.75 14.47
CA VAL A 553 5.51 -13.45 15.00
C VAL A 553 4.40 -12.77 15.80
N LYS A 554 3.16 -12.78 15.30
CA LYS A 554 2.00 -12.24 16.00
C LYS A 554 1.75 -12.96 17.31
N LYS A 555 1.84 -14.29 17.33
CA LYS A 555 1.66 -15.10 18.55
C LYS A 555 2.71 -14.70 19.58
N ILE A 556 3.99 -14.65 19.20
CA ILE A 556 5.08 -14.24 20.10
C ILE A 556 4.82 -12.85 20.68
N ILE A 557 4.49 -11.87 19.84
CA ILE A 557 4.27 -10.50 20.32
C ILE A 557 3.00 -10.39 21.18
N ASN A 558 1.94 -11.16 20.86
CA ASN A 558 0.73 -11.18 21.67
C ASN A 558 0.97 -11.86 23.03
N ASP A 559 1.78 -12.92 23.09
CA ASP A 559 2.16 -13.62 24.32
C ASP A 559 3.01 -12.72 25.24
N ILE A 560 3.84 -11.85 24.67
CA ILE A 560 4.58 -10.81 25.42
C ILE A 560 3.62 -9.75 26.00
N GLY A 561 2.50 -9.48 25.33
CA GLY A 561 1.51 -8.49 25.72
C GLY A 561 1.70 -7.13 25.03
N ARG A 562 0.59 -6.47 24.71
CA ARG A 562 0.55 -5.25 23.87
C ARG A 562 1.33 -4.07 24.47
N ASP A 563 1.27 -3.91 25.79
CA ASP A 563 1.94 -2.80 26.51
C ASP A 563 3.46 -3.01 26.62
N ALA A 564 3.93 -4.26 26.49
CA ALA A 564 5.34 -4.62 26.49
C ALA A 564 5.96 -4.68 25.09
N ALA A 565 5.14 -4.63 24.03
CA ALA A 565 5.60 -4.76 22.64
C ALA A 565 6.55 -3.64 22.18
N ALA A 566 6.47 -2.45 22.80
CA ALA A 566 7.42 -1.36 22.56
C ALA A 566 8.85 -1.69 23.04
N GLY A 567 8.99 -2.63 23.99
CA GLY A 567 10.26 -3.16 24.51
C GLY A 567 10.79 -4.39 23.76
N ILE A 568 10.27 -4.66 22.56
CA ILE A 568 10.78 -5.71 21.67
C ILE A 568 11.73 -5.10 20.64
N VAL A 569 12.89 -5.73 20.48
CA VAL A 569 13.76 -5.55 19.31
C VAL A 569 13.66 -6.77 18.40
N THR A 570 13.50 -6.58 17.09
CA THR A 570 13.44 -7.67 16.10
C THR A 570 14.61 -7.60 15.15
N PHE A 571 15.26 -8.73 14.93
CA PHE A 571 16.33 -8.93 13.97
C PHE A 571 15.81 -9.82 12.85
N GLY A 572 15.86 -9.36 11.61
CA GLY A 572 15.33 -10.11 10.48
C GLY A 572 15.86 -9.62 9.13
N ASP A 573 15.93 -10.53 8.16
CA ASP A 573 16.34 -10.25 6.79
C ASP A 573 15.14 -10.19 5.81
N GLY A 574 13.92 -10.36 6.36
CA GLY A 574 12.65 -10.39 5.66
C GLY A 574 11.69 -9.26 6.10
N PRO A 575 10.64 -9.01 5.30
CA PRO A 575 9.71 -7.92 5.59
C PRO A 575 8.63 -8.28 6.62
N VAL A 576 8.36 -9.57 6.88
CA VAL A 576 7.19 -10.00 7.67
C VAL A 576 7.39 -9.67 9.15
N GLU A 577 8.49 -10.13 9.72
CA GLU A 577 8.89 -9.91 11.10
C GLU A 577 9.07 -8.42 11.40
N LEU A 578 9.72 -7.67 10.51
CA LEU A 578 9.91 -6.23 10.70
C LEU A 578 8.57 -5.48 10.68
N ARG A 579 7.67 -5.79 9.74
CA ARG A 579 6.36 -5.11 9.67
C ARG A 579 5.50 -5.41 10.88
N GLU A 580 5.43 -6.67 11.32
CA GLU A 580 4.60 -7.06 12.47
C GLU A 580 5.09 -6.46 13.79
N THR A 581 6.41 -6.36 13.97
CA THR A 581 7.03 -5.66 15.10
C THR A 581 6.77 -4.15 15.01
N LYS A 582 7.00 -3.54 13.85
CA LYS A 582 6.83 -2.09 13.66
C LYS A 582 5.39 -1.63 13.89
N LYS A 583 4.39 -2.41 13.44
CA LYS A 583 2.95 -2.16 13.67
C LYS A 583 2.61 -2.02 15.15
N ARG A 584 3.38 -2.64 16.05
CA ARG A 584 3.18 -2.66 17.50
C ARG A 584 4.14 -1.74 18.24
N GLY A 585 4.85 -0.89 17.50
CA GLY A 585 5.76 0.09 18.05
C GLY A 585 7.12 -0.47 18.48
N GLY A 586 7.45 -1.73 18.19
CA GLY A 586 8.76 -2.32 18.46
C GLY A 586 9.88 -1.73 17.58
N TYR A 587 11.11 -2.11 17.87
CA TYR A 587 12.31 -1.65 17.16
C TYR A 587 12.81 -2.72 16.19
N CYS A 588 13.16 -2.32 14.97
CA CYS A 588 13.45 -3.24 13.88
C CYS A 588 14.90 -3.09 13.38
N ILE A 589 15.66 -4.17 13.41
CA ILE A 589 17.02 -4.28 12.87
C ILE A 589 16.96 -5.17 11.63
N GLY A 590 17.18 -4.55 10.46
CA GLY A 590 17.20 -5.27 9.19
C GLY A 590 18.58 -5.84 8.88
N LEU A 591 18.66 -7.13 8.60
CA LEU A 591 19.90 -7.78 8.16
C LEU A 591 20.02 -7.70 6.64
N VAL A 592 21.00 -6.93 6.19
CA VAL A 592 21.36 -6.83 4.76
C VAL A 592 22.50 -7.77 4.40
N SER A 593 22.73 -8.84 5.17
CA SER A 593 23.81 -9.80 4.94
C SER A 593 23.75 -10.43 3.54
N ASP A 594 24.92 -10.52 2.88
CA ASP A 594 25.13 -11.46 1.77
C ASP A 594 25.13 -12.88 2.35
N GLU A 595 24.09 -13.67 2.07
CA GLU A 595 23.94 -15.02 2.63
C GLU A 595 24.99 -16.02 2.12
N VAL A 596 25.57 -15.78 0.94
CA VAL A 596 26.62 -16.65 0.38
C VAL A 596 27.91 -16.45 1.16
N LYS A 597 28.27 -15.18 1.40
CA LYS A 597 29.45 -14.81 2.18
C LYS A 597 29.23 -14.88 3.69
N ARG A 598 27.97 -14.79 4.13
CA ARG A 598 27.49 -14.68 5.53
C ARG A 598 27.92 -13.39 6.25
N HIS A 599 28.41 -12.42 5.48
CA HIS A 599 28.86 -11.10 5.94
C HIS A 599 28.84 -10.10 4.78
N GLY A 600 28.87 -8.80 5.10
CA GLY A 600 28.84 -7.73 4.11
C GLY A 600 27.45 -7.47 3.51
N ILE A 601 27.36 -6.40 2.70
CA ILE A 601 26.06 -5.80 2.33
C ILE A 601 25.53 -6.33 0.98
N ASN A 602 24.34 -6.93 1.02
CA ASN A 602 23.47 -7.18 -0.12
C ASN A 602 22.51 -5.99 -0.32
N GLN A 603 22.83 -5.12 -1.28
CA GLN A 603 22.04 -3.93 -1.59
C GLN A 603 20.61 -4.25 -2.05
N ALA A 604 20.34 -5.44 -2.59
CA ALA A 604 19.00 -5.83 -3.01
C ALA A 604 18.03 -5.95 -1.83
N LYS A 605 18.52 -6.33 -0.64
CA LYS A 605 17.70 -6.44 0.58
C LYS A 605 17.32 -5.06 1.14
N ARG A 606 18.20 -4.06 1.01
CA ARG A 606 18.04 -2.73 1.62
C ARG A 606 16.67 -2.11 1.34
N LYS A 607 16.29 -1.98 0.06
CA LYS A 607 15.02 -1.34 -0.33
C LYS A 607 13.82 -2.00 0.35
N ARG A 608 13.80 -3.33 0.42
CA ARG A 608 12.71 -4.11 1.03
C ARG A 608 12.66 -3.92 2.55
N LEU A 609 13.80 -3.95 3.22
CA LEU A 609 13.88 -3.85 4.69
C LEU A 609 13.59 -2.45 5.21
N VAL A 610 14.10 -1.42 4.52
CA VAL A 610 13.72 -0.02 4.79
C VAL A 610 12.20 0.15 4.65
N SER A 611 11.64 -0.34 3.54
CA SER A 611 10.19 -0.31 3.28
C SER A 611 9.37 -1.12 4.30
N ALA A 612 9.97 -2.14 4.93
CA ALA A 612 9.32 -2.97 5.94
C ALA A 612 9.35 -2.35 7.35
N GLY A 613 10.09 -1.25 7.53
CA GLY A 613 10.14 -0.51 8.80
C GLY A 613 11.40 -0.71 9.61
N ALA A 614 12.51 -1.18 9.01
CA ALA A 614 13.81 -1.18 9.68
C ALA A 614 14.15 0.21 10.25
N ASP A 615 14.52 0.27 11.52
CA ASP A 615 15.04 1.47 12.19
C ASP A 615 16.55 1.61 11.95
N ILE A 616 17.27 0.48 11.89
CA ILE A 616 18.67 0.40 11.45
C ILE A 616 18.89 -0.83 10.55
N LEU A 617 19.95 -0.80 9.75
CA LEU A 617 20.41 -1.95 8.97
C LEU A 617 21.82 -2.35 9.38
N ILE A 618 22.07 -3.65 9.46
CA ILE A 618 23.40 -4.21 9.75
C ILE A 618 23.81 -5.21 8.68
N PRO A 619 25.11 -5.29 8.32
CA PRO A 619 25.61 -6.29 7.41
C PRO A 619 25.73 -7.68 8.06
N ASP A 620 25.98 -7.74 9.37
CA ASP A 620 26.06 -8.94 10.21
C ASP A 620 26.21 -8.52 11.69
N PHE A 621 26.44 -9.47 12.60
CA PHE A 621 26.50 -9.24 14.05
C PHE A 621 27.92 -8.96 14.59
N SER A 622 28.91 -8.71 13.73
CA SER A 622 30.28 -8.40 14.17
C SER A 622 30.38 -7.06 14.93
N TYR A 623 29.38 -6.19 14.80
CA TYR A 623 29.32 -4.84 15.38
C TYR A 623 28.66 -4.85 16.77
N THR A 624 29.06 -5.79 17.64
CA THR A 624 28.40 -5.98 18.95
C THR A 624 28.54 -4.75 19.85
N GLU A 625 29.71 -4.07 19.83
CA GLU A 625 29.95 -2.87 20.64
C GLU A 625 29.05 -1.71 20.20
N GLU A 626 28.94 -1.45 18.91
CA GLU A 626 28.10 -0.39 18.37
C GLU A 626 26.60 -0.71 18.57
N LEU A 627 26.21 -1.98 18.43
CA LEU A 627 24.85 -2.43 18.73
C LEU A 627 24.52 -2.28 20.22
N GLU A 628 25.47 -2.51 21.13
CA GLU A 628 25.29 -2.24 22.56
C GLU A 628 25.00 -0.75 22.80
N GLU A 629 25.79 0.14 22.23
CA GLU A 629 25.61 1.58 22.41
C GLU A 629 24.27 2.09 21.85
N LEU A 630 23.81 1.49 20.74
CA LEU A 630 22.55 1.83 20.10
C LEU A 630 21.33 1.28 20.83
N LEU A 631 21.41 0.04 21.33
CA LEU A 631 20.27 -0.64 21.94
C LEU A 631 20.17 -0.44 23.45
N PHE A 632 21.32 -0.29 24.12
CA PHE A 632 21.44 -0.20 25.57
C PHE A 632 22.37 0.96 25.95
N PRO A 633 22.05 2.22 25.55
CA PRO A 633 22.87 3.35 25.94
C PRO A 633 22.91 3.41 27.46
N GLY A 634 24.07 3.08 28.04
CA GLY A 634 24.24 3.11 29.49
C GLY A 634 23.88 4.49 30.01
N VAL A 635 23.25 4.55 31.19
CA VAL A 635 23.26 5.77 32.00
C VAL A 635 24.72 6.00 32.37
N ARG A 636 25.49 6.65 31.48
CA ARG A 636 26.76 7.23 31.88
C ARG A 636 26.38 8.34 32.85
N GLU A 637 26.61 8.10 34.13
CA GLU A 637 26.71 9.18 35.11
C GLU A 637 27.58 10.26 34.48
N ILE A 638 26.99 11.42 34.24
CA ILE A 638 27.74 12.62 33.96
C ILE A 638 28.43 12.96 35.28
N THR A 639 29.59 12.35 35.53
CA THR A 639 30.50 12.85 36.56
C THR A 639 31.02 14.19 36.03
N HIS A 640 30.41 15.27 36.52
CA HIS A 640 31.00 16.60 36.44
C HIS A 640 32.38 16.56 37.11
N VAL A 641 33.42 16.82 36.32
CA VAL A 641 34.72 17.29 36.84
C VAL A 641 34.84 18.75 36.47
#